data_AF-A0A9D8ZFF2-F1
#
_entry.id   AF-A0A9D8ZFF2-F1
#
_cell.length_a   1.000
_cell.length_b   1.000
_cell.length_c   1.000
_cell.angle_alpha   90.00
_cell.angle_beta   90.00
_cell.angle_gamma   90.00
#
_symmetry.space_group_name_H-M   'P 1'
#
loop_
_entity.id
_entity.type
_entity.pdbx_description
1 polymer ?
#
loop_
_entity_poly.entity_id
_entity_poly.type
_entity_poly.pdbx_seq_one_letter_code
_entity_poly.pdbx_strand_id
1 'polypeptide(L)'
;MKKALRISLKTIGVLLLLVLVGGLLGWWYLRSQFLDFEDDYTERTEIPSVTIDGYTFLDRNGNGQLDVYEDSRQPIEARVANVLSQMTVEEKIHLLKGSGMASGMGMVEPGEGIPGVVGTIVSTPRLGIPSINLSDGPAGLRIEPKRDGIDRTFYCTAFPIATLLASTWNTELVENVGNAMGNEALEYGIDVILGPGANIHRHPFCGRNFEYYSEDPLVTGKIGAAMVNGIESNGVGTSVKHFVANNQETNRNYNDTRVSDRAMREIYLKGFEIIVEDAQPWTIMSSYNKVNGTYTSESKHLLTDVLRNDWGFEGLVMSDWFGGNDAVAMVNAGNDLLEPGTKKQWKALTAGYEDGSLDMDAVDTSVKRILTLIFKSIKMTDFTFGENPDLEAHAAITRKSASEGMVLLKNDDALPLEKGQNVALLGVYSYDFIAGGTGSGDVNEAYTISLEEGLINAGFRVSPTAKQAYQKHRAANEEAFEKPEGMSAIFNPYLPPEISYDNDLMKTIAAESDLAIITIGRNSGEGGDRIVANDFLLSDKEKDMLSTTCEAFQKAGKKVIVVLNIGGVIETASWKNQPDAIVLAWQGGQEGGNAVADILSGDVNPSGKLTMTFPVDVADHASNANFPQNGLPMQITDMLFGKDEVPEDEMVKDVDYTNYEEGIYVGYRHFDKAGVEVSYPFGYGLSYTSFEYGDMEMSQENDTIKISVPVTNMGESAGKEIVQFYVSKDSTQIDRPEQELKAFAKTKLLDAGATDTLRVNIAVNYLRYWNENQSQWSLEPGSYTIKAAASSRDIKKATKIEL
;
A
#
# COMPACT_ATOMS: atom_id res chain seq x y z
N MET A 1 -3.81 45.01 -47.96
CA MET A 1 -4.24 43.71 -47.38
C MET A 1 -3.31 42.53 -47.69
N LYS A 2 -2.94 42.24 -48.95
CA LYS A 2 -2.14 41.02 -49.28
C LYS A 2 -0.73 40.93 -48.65
N LYS A 3 -0.04 42.05 -48.39
CA LYS A 3 1.32 42.05 -47.81
C LYS A 3 1.33 41.77 -46.30
N ALA A 4 0.40 42.37 -45.56
CA ALA A 4 0.25 42.15 -44.12
C ALA A 4 -0.15 40.70 -43.81
N LEU A 5 -1.12 40.14 -44.53
CA LEU A 5 -1.53 38.74 -44.40
C LEU A 5 -0.37 37.76 -44.69
N ARG A 6 0.47 38.06 -45.68
CA ARG A 6 1.64 37.23 -46.04
C ARG A 6 2.76 37.30 -45.00
N ILE A 7 2.91 38.44 -44.33
CA ILE A 7 3.85 38.59 -43.21
C ILE A 7 3.30 37.83 -41.99
N SER A 8 2.03 38.01 -41.63
CA SER A 8 1.39 37.29 -40.52
C SER A 8 1.44 35.77 -40.69
N LEU A 9 1.14 35.24 -41.89
CA LEU A 9 1.24 33.80 -42.17
C LEU A 9 2.68 33.28 -42.10
N LYS A 10 3.67 34.08 -42.51
CA LYS A 10 5.09 33.71 -42.34
C LYS A 10 5.51 33.73 -40.87
N THR A 11 5.07 34.72 -40.10
CA THR A 11 5.35 34.79 -38.66
C THR A 11 4.71 33.63 -37.91
N ILE A 12 3.45 33.29 -38.21
CA ILE A 12 2.78 32.10 -37.67
C ILE A 12 3.50 30.82 -38.09
N GLY A 13 3.90 30.71 -39.35
CA GLY A 13 4.66 29.55 -39.83
C GLY A 13 6.03 29.38 -39.15
N VAL A 14 6.73 30.48 -38.89
CA VAL A 14 8.01 30.46 -38.13
C VAL A 14 7.78 30.13 -36.67
N LEU A 15 6.73 30.66 -36.03
CA LEU A 15 6.37 30.32 -34.64
C LEU A 15 6.00 28.84 -34.51
N LEU A 16 5.19 28.31 -35.43
CA LEU A 16 4.84 26.88 -35.47
C LEU A 16 6.09 26.01 -35.68
N LEU A 17 7.00 26.42 -36.56
CA LEU A 17 8.27 25.71 -36.77
C LEU A 17 9.15 25.75 -35.53
N LEU A 18 9.23 26.88 -34.82
CA LEU A 18 10.00 26.99 -33.57
C LEU A 18 9.39 26.14 -32.45
N VAL A 19 8.06 26.06 -32.34
CA VAL A 19 7.38 25.17 -31.39
C VAL A 19 7.63 23.71 -31.74
N LEU A 20 7.54 23.33 -33.02
CA LEU A 20 7.83 21.97 -33.48
C LEU A 20 9.29 21.57 -33.25
N VAL A 21 10.23 22.45 -33.59
CA VAL A 21 11.67 22.21 -33.36
C VAL A 21 11.97 22.16 -31.86
N GLY A 22 11.40 23.06 -31.07
CA GLY A 22 11.52 23.04 -29.61
C GLY A 22 10.96 21.76 -29.00
N GLY A 23 9.80 21.30 -29.46
CA GLY A 23 9.20 20.02 -29.04
C GLY A 23 10.05 18.81 -29.43
N LEU A 24 10.61 18.79 -30.65
CA LEU A 24 11.51 17.73 -31.10
C LEU A 24 12.83 17.69 -30.32
N LEU A 25 13.44 18.86 -30.06
CA LEU A 25 14.65 18.95 -29.25
C LEU A 25 14.39 18.56 -27.79
N GLY A 26 13.26 18.97 -27.23
CA GLY A 26 12.82 18.57 -25.89
C GLY A 26 12.58 17.06 -25.80
N TRP A 27 11.89 16.48 -26.78
CA TRP A 27 11.69 15.03 -26.89
C TRP A 27 13.01 14.27 -27.01
N TRP A 28 13.92 14.72 -27.87
CA TRP A 28 15.23 14.08 -28.03
C TRP A 28 16.06 14.15 -26.75
N TYR A 29 16.02 15.29 -26.05
CA TYR A 29 16.65 15.43 -24.75
C TYR A 29 16.05 14.46 -23.72
N LEU A 30 14.72 14.44 -23.54
CA LEU A 30 14.03 13.53 -22.63
C LEU A 30 14.37 12.06 -22.92
N ARG A 31 14.29 11.67 -24.19
CA ARG A 31 14.68 10.32 -24.64
C ARG A 31 16.11 10.00 -24.21
N SER A 32 17.06 10.89 -24.50
CA SER A 32 18.48 10.65 -24.20
C SER A 32 18.86 10.68 -22.71
N GLN A 33 17.99 11.17 -21.82
CA GLN A 33 18.26 11.27 -20.39
C GLN A 33 17.55 10.20 -19.57
N PHE A 34 16.34 9.80 -20.00
CA PHE A 34 15.41 9.00 -19.20
C PHE A 34 14.90 7.73 -19.88
N LEU A 35 15.01 7.58 -21.21
CA LEU A 35 14.39 6.46 -21.93
C LEU A 35 15.41 5.56 -22.64
N ASP A 36 16.37 6.15 -23.33
CA ASP A 36 17.22 5.44 -24.29
C ASP A 36 18.63 6.06 -24.25
N PHE A 37 19.43 5.56 -23.29
CA PHE A 37 20.76 6.09 -23.00
C PHE A 37 21.84 5.01 -22.82
N GLU A 38 21.53 3.76 -23.17
CA GLU A 38 22.32 2.55 -22.81
C GLU A 38 22.63 1.62 -23.99
N ASP A 39 22.82 2.17 -25.21
CA ASP A 39 22.96 1.42 -26.47
C ASP A 39 23.91 0.19 -26.45
N ASP A 40 24.88 0.14 -25.53
CA ASP A 40 25.88 -0.94 -25.41
C ASP A 40 25.52 -2.07 -24.42
N TYR A 41 24.39 -1.99 -23.71
CA TYR A 41 23.99 -2.92 -22.64
C TYR A 41 22.79 -3.82 -23.00
N THR A 42 22.56 -4.08 -24.29
CA THR A 42 21.49 -4.98 -24.75
C THR A 42 21.69 -6.40 -24.20
N GLU A 43 20.65 -6.93 -23.57
CA GLU A 43 20.65 -8.27 -22.98
C GLU A 43 20.89 -9.37 -24.02
N ARG A 44 21.68 -10.40 -23.65
CA ARG A 44 21.86 -11.59 -24.49
C ARG A 44 20.71 -12.57 -24.25
N THR A 45 19.87 -12.77 -25.26
CA THR A 45 18.74 -13.70 -25.22
C THR A 45 19.11 -15.13 -25.64
N GLU A 46 20.14 -15.28 -26.48
CA GLU A 46 20.65 -16.60 -26.89
C GLU A 46 21.95 -16.92 -26.13
N ILE A 47 21.85 -17.85 -25.18
CA ILE A 47 22.99 -18.30 -24.36
C ILE A 47 23.35 -19.75 -24.73
N PRO A 48 24.61 -20.03 -25.14
CA PRO A 48 25.03 -21.40 -25.43
C PRO A 48 24.98 -22.28 -24.18
N SER A 49 24.99 -23.60 -24.36
CA SER A 49 25.04 -24.55 -23.24
C SER A 49 26.33 -25.34 -23.23
N VAL A 50 26.76 -25.72 -22.02
CA VAL A 50 27.91 -26.59 -21.78
C VAL A 50 27.45 -27.82 -20.99
N THR A 51 27.90 -29.01 -21.40
CA THR A 51 27.58 -30.26 -20.70
C THR A 51 28.82 -30.82 -20.01
N ILE A 52 28.77 -30.95 -18.69
CA ILE A 52 29.85 -31.52 -17.86
C ILE A 52 29.26 -32.59 -16.95
N ASP A 53 29.86 -33.77 -16.95
CA ASP A 53 29.46 -34.93 -16.13
C ASP A 53 27.97 -35.30 -16.24
N GLY A 54 27.37 -35.09 -17.42
CA GLY A 54 25.95 -35.40 -17.69
C GLY A 54 24.95 -34.32 -17.25
N TYR A 55 25.43 -33.19 -16.72
CA TYR A 55 24.61 -32.01 -16.40
C TYR A 55 24.84 -30.93 -17.46
N THR A 56 23.77 -30.25 -17.87
CA THR A 56 23.81 -29.14 -18.83
C THR A 56 23.61 -27.83 -18.11
N PHE A 57 24.49 -26.87 -18.38
CA PHE A 57 24.47 -25.52 -17.84
C PHE A 57 24.45 -24.51 -18.97
N LEU A 58 24.00 -23.29 -18.68
CA LEU A 58 24.13 -22.16 -19.59
C LEU A 58 25.55 -21.59 -19.47
N ASP A 59 26.28 -21.53 -20.58
CA ASP A 59 27.57 -20.85 -20.73
C ASP A 59 27.28 -19.35 -20.95
N ARG A 60 27.02 -18.66 -19.84
CA ARG A 60 26.48 -17.30 -19.77
C ARG A 60 27.46 -16.29 -20.32
N ASN A 61 28.76 -16.45 -20.10
CA ASN A 61 29.77 -15.57 -20.69
C ASN A 61 30.24 -16.01 -22.09
N GLY A 62 29.94 -17.23 -22.51
CA GLY A 62 30.28 -17.77 -23.84
C GLY A 62 31.75 -18.20 -23.96
N ASN A 63 32.39 -18.61 -22.87
CA ASN A 63 33.80 -18.99 -22.85
C ASN A 63 34.04 -20.51 -23.09
N GLY A 64 32.97 -21.30 -23.20
CA GLY A 64 33.01 -22.75 -23.44
C GLY A 64 33.45 -23.58 -22.24
N GLN A 65 33.51 -23.00 -21.03
CA GLN A 65 33.82 -23.65 -19.76
C GLN A 65 32.63 -23.51 -18.81
N LEU A 66 32.61 -24.28 -17.73
CA LEU A 66 31.64 -24.09 -16.66
C LEU A 66 32.28 -23.25 -15.56
N ASP A 67 31.87 -21.99 -15.45
CA ASP A 67 32.28 -21.13 -14.35
C ASP A 67 31.49 -21.42 -13.08
N VAL A 68 32.06 -21.05 -11.92
CA VAL A 68 31.42 -21.28 -10.61
C VAL A 68 30.02 -20.66 -10.56
N TYR A 69 29.84 -19.47 -11.15
CA TYR A 69 28.53 -18.80 -11.17
C TYR A 69 27.50 -19.43 -12.10
N GLU A 70 27.92 -20.22 -13.07
CA GLU A 70 27.05 -20.92 -14.01
C GLU A 70 26.59 -22.27 -13.44
N ASP A 71 27.38 -22.85 -12.54
CA ASP A 71 27.04 -24.09 -11.84
C ASP A 71 25.98 -23.85 -10.76
N SER A 72 24.72 -24.15 -11.10
CA SER A 72 23.56 -24.04 -10.19
C SER A 72 23.62 -24.94 -8.95
N ARG A 73 24.60 -25.86 -8.86
CA ARG A 73 24.84 -26.70 -7.68
C ARG A 73 25.67 -25.98 -6.62
N GLN A 74 26.33 -24.88 -6.96
CA GLN A 74 27.12 -24.08 -6.03
C GLN A 74 26.22 -23.17 -5.18
N PRO A 75 26.58 -22.88 -3.91
CA PRO A 75 25.86 -21.91 -3.10
C PRO A 75 25.81 -20.53 -3.77
N ILE A 76 24.70 -19.80 -3.60
CA ILE A 76 24.51 -18.47 -4.19
C ILE A 76 25.68 -17.55 -3.85
N GLU A 77 26.19 -17.59 -2.62
CA GLU A 77 27.29 -16.75 -2.15
C GLU A 77 28.58 -16.98 -2.96
N ALA A 78 28.87 -18.24 -3.32
CA ALA A 78 30.03 -18.59 -4.14
C ALA A 78 29.85 -18.13 -5.59
N ARG A 79 28.64 -18.27 -6.12
CA ARG A 79 28.27 -17.81 -7.48
C ARG A 79 28.39 -16.29 -7.58
N VAL A 80 27.82 -15.56 -6.62
CA VAL A 80 27.90 -14.10 -6.51
C VAL A 80 29.35 -13.63 -6.42
N ALA A 81 30.16 -14.22 -5.52
CA ALA A 81 31.57 -13.86 -5.38
C ALA A 81 32.36 -14.09 -6.67
N ASN A 82 32.04 -15.17 -7.40
CA ASN A 82 32.68 -15.46 -8.67
C ASN A 82 32.29 -14.46 -9.77
N VAL A 83 31.02 -14.07 -9.92
CA VAL A 83 30.61 -13.00 -10.86
C VAL A 83 31.26 -11.68 -10.49
N LEU A 84 31.17 -11.27 -9.22
CA LEU A 84 31.71 -9.99 -8.74
C LEU A 84 33.21 -9.86 -9.05
N SER A 85 33.98 -10.95 -8.92
CA SER A 85 35.42 -10.98 -9.23
C SER A 85 35.74 -10.82 -10.73
N GLN A 86 34.77 -11.07 -11.60
CA GLN A 86 34.91 -10.99 -13.05
C GLN A 86 34.37 -9.68 -13.63
N MET A 87 33.60 -8.90 -12.87
CA MET A 87 33.04 -7.63 -13.31
C MET A 87 34.10 -6.54 -13.43
N THR A 88 34.00 -5.72 -14.47
CA THR A 88 34.74 -4.46 -14.58
C THR A 88 34.14 -3.42 -13.62
N VAL A 89 34.88 -2.36 -13.31
CA VAL A 89 34.33 -1.25 -12.52
C VAL A 89 33.14 -0.60 -13.23
N GLU A 90 33.19 -0.50 -14.56
CA GLU A 90 32.10 0.06 -15.35
C GLU A 90 30.82 -0.76 -15.21
N GLU A 91 30.91 -2.09 -15.29
CA GLU A 91 29.77 -2.99 -15.11
C GLU A 91 29.22 -2.92 -13.67
N LYS A 92 30.11 -2.80 -12.67
CA LYS A 92 29.70 -2.63 -11.27
C LYS A 92 28.90 -1.35 -11.11
N ILE A 93 29.39 -0.22 -11.62
CA ILE A 93 28.70 1.08 -11.58
C ILE A 93 27.38 1.03 -12.36
N HIS A 94 27.37 0.40 -13.53
CA HIS A 94 26.16 0.27 -14.35
C HIS A 94 25.04 -0.48 -13.62
N LEU A 95 25.39 -1.52 -12.85
CA LEU A 95 24.43 -2.35 -12.12
C LEU A 95 23.78 -1.62 -10.92
N LEU A 96 24.33 -0.50 -10.46
CA LEU A 96 23.79 0.28 -9.31
C LEU A 96 22.56 1.12 -9.67
N LYS A 97 22.05 1.06 -10.91
CA LYS A 97 20.93 1.88 -11.38
C LYS A 97 20.08 1.14 -12.38
N GLY A 98 18.80 1.52 -12.46
CA GLY A 98 17.87 0.92 -13.40
C GLY A 98 18.05 1.37 -14.86
N SER A 99 17.18 0.88 -15.75
CA SER A 99 17.24 1.15 -17.20
C SER A 99 16.59 2.46 -17.65
N GLY A 100 16.01 3.23 -16.73
CA GLY A 100 15.15 4.38 -17.02
C GLY A 100 13.67 4.02 -17.16
N MET A 101 12.87 4.96 -17.68
CA MET A 101 11.40 4.91 -17.64
C MET A 101 10.73 4.30 -18.88
N ALA A 102 11.48 3.89 -19.90
CA ALA A 102 10.90 3.49 -21.19
C ALA A 102 9.81 2.41 -21.03
N SER A 103 10.13 1.34 -20.31
CA SER A 103 9.18 0.26 -20.05
C SER A 103 7.95 0.70 -19.23
N GLY A 104 8.15 1.55 -18.21
CA GLY A 104 7.06 2.09 -17.39
C GLY A 104 6.12 3.03 -18.17
N MET A 105 6.60 3.58 -19.29
CA MET A 105 5.78 4.35 -20.25
C MET A 105 5.17 3.47 -21.36
N GLY A 106 5.29 2.14 -21.26
CA GLY A 106 4.83 1.20 -22.29
C GLY A 106 5.68 1.24 -23.58
N MET A 107 6.83 1.92 -23.57
CA MET A 107 7.71 2.07 -24.73
C MET A 107 8.71 0.91 -24.79
N VAL A 108 8.22 -0.29 -25.14
CA VAL A 108 9.02 -1.51 -25.27
C VAL A 108 8.89 -2.04 -26.69
N GLU A 109 10.00 -2.45 -27.31
CA GLU A 109 9.97 -3.09 -28.63
C GLU A 109 9.23 -4.44 -28.56
N PRO A 110 8.41 -4.79 -29.57
CA PRO A 110 7.65 -6.04 -29.55
C PRO A 110 8.52 -7.27 -29.37
N GLY A 111 8.32 -7.99 -28.26
CA GLY A 111 9.04 -9.23 -27.92
C GLY A 111 10.32 -9.05 -27.11
N GLU A 112 10.72 -7.81 -26.77
CA GLU A 112 11.97 -7.53 -26.05
C GLU A 112 11.76 -7.16 -24.56
N GLY A 113 10.52 -7.19 -24.05
CA GLY A 113 10.23 -6.95 -22.64
C GLY A 113 8.73 -7.01 -22.30
N ILE A 114 8.38 -6.59 -21.09
CA ILE A 114 7.00 -6.58 -20.59
C ILE A 114 6.55 -5.12 -20.44
N PRO A 115 5.63 -4.62 -21.31
CA PRO A 115 5.14 -3.24 -21.21
C PRO A 115 4.46 -2.99 -19.86
N GLY A 116 4.74 -1.83 -19.24
CA GLY A 116 4.21 -1.44 -17.93
C GLY A 116 5.08 -1.86 -16.73
N VAL A 117 6.14 -2.64 -16.93
CA VAL A 117 7.20 -2.83 -15.92
C VAL A 117 7.84 -1.47 -15.64
N VAL A 118 7.76 -0.99 -14.39
CA VAL A 118 8.05 0.40 -14.03
C VAL A 118 9.55 0.69 -13.83
N GLY A 119 10.35 -0.35 -13.59
CA GLY A 119 11.80 -0.27 -13.48
C GLY A 119 12.45 -1.63 -13.75
N THR A 120 13.76 -1.64 -13.94
CA THR A 120 14.52 -2.88 -14.08
C THR A 120 15.83 -2.78 -13.35
N ILE A 121 16.35 -3.90 -12.83
CA ILE A 121 17.79 -4.02 -12.62
C ILE A 121 18.39 -4.37 -13.97
N VAL A 122 19.35 -3.55 -14.42
CA VAL A 122 19.95 -3.70 -15.75
C VAL A 122 20.74 -4.99 -15.92
N SER A 123 20.81 -5.46 -17.16
CA SER A 123 21.58 -6.65 -17.51
C SER A 123 23.10 -6.42 -17.47
N THR A 124 23.89 -7.50 -17.39
CA THR A 124 25.34 -7.49 -17.65
C THR A 124 25.66 -8.44 -18.80
N PRO A 125 25.55 -8.00 -20.08
CA PRO A 125 25.54 -8.88 -21.24
C PRO A 125 26.81 -9.74 -21.39
N ARG A 126 27.99 -9.18 -21.08
CA ARG A 126 29.26 -9.91 -21.18
C ARG A 126 29.31 -11.16 -20.29
N LEU A 127 28.65 -11.10 -19.13
CA LEU A 127 28.59 -12.18 -18.14
C LEU A 127 27.29 -12.98 -18.23
N GLY A 128 26.40 -12.67 -19.18
CA GLY A 128 25.10 -13.32 -19.34
C GLY A 128 24.21 -13.23 -18.10
N ILE A 129 24.30 -12.11 -17.38
CA ILE A 129 23.42 -11.77 -16.26
C ILE A 129 22.20 -11.02 -16.86
N PRO A 130 20.98 -11.53 -16.65
CA PRO A 130 19.77 -10.97 -17.27
C PRO A 130 19.32 -9.70 -16.56
N SER A 131 18.37 -8.99 -17.18
CA SER A 131 17.61 -7.93 -16.50
C SER A 131 16.58 -8.52 -15.52
N ILE A 132 16.31 -7.78 -14.43
CA ILE A 132 15.28 -8.11 -13.42
C ILE A 132 14.15 -7.11 -13.54
N ASN A 133 12.92 -7.59 -13.66
CA ASN A 133 11.73 -6.77 -13.86
C ASN A 133 11.12 -6.35 -12.51
N LEU A 134 10.93 -5.04 -12.33
CA LEU A 134 10.32 -4.43 -11.14
C LEU A 134 8.96 -3.85 -11.53
N SER A 135 7.89 -4.29 -10.88
CA SER A 135 6.53 -3.83 -11.19
C SER A 135 5.73 -3.53 -9.92
N ASP A 136 4.91 -2.48 -9.97
CA ASP A 136 3.95 -2.18 -8.91
C ASP A 136 2.85 -3.27 -8.84
N GLY A 137 2.04 -3.36 -7.79
CA GLY A 137 2.10 -2.59 -6.57
C GLY A 137 1.29 -3.22 -5.42
N PRO A 138 0.99 -2.44 -4.37
CA PRO A 138 0.37 -2.95 -3.14
C PRO A 138 -1.04 -3.56 -3.26
N ALA A 139 -1.82 -3.20 -4.29
CA ALA A 139 -3.18 -3.74 -4.51
C ALA A 139 -3.24 -4.86 -5.57
N GLY A 140 -2.12 -5.26 -6.14
CA GLY A 140 -2.04 -6.21 -7.27
C GLY A 140 -0.97 -5.79 -8.26
N LEU A 141 -0.61 -6.70 -9.17
CA LEU A 141 0.40 -6.42 -10.19
C LEU A 141 -0.11 -5.37 -11.19
N ARG A 142 0.73 -4.41 -11.58
CA ARG A 142 0.42 -3.35 -12.54
C ARG A 142 1.35 -3.43 -13.75
N ILE A 143 0.83 -4.04 -14.80
CA ILE A 143 1.45 -4.11 -16.14
C ILE A 143 0.43 -3.66 -17.19
N GLU A 144 0.88 -3.40 -18.42
CA GLU A 144 -0.04 -3.07 -19.52
C GLU A 144 -0.89 -4.30 -19.88
N PRO A 145 -2.23 -4.15 -19.95
CA PRO A 145 -3.12 -5.27 -20.22
C PRO A 145 -3.10 -5.73 -21.68
N LYS A 146 -2.45 -4.98 -22.58
CA LYS A 146 -2.34 -5.26 -24.01
C LYS A 146 -0.89 -5.15 -24.45
N ARG A 147 -0.51 -6.00 -25.41
CA ARG A 147 0.83 -6.01 -26.00
C ARG A 147 0.72 -5.98 -27.52
N ASP A 148 1.60 -5.23 -28.17
CA ASP A 148 1.60 -5.09 -29.62
C ASP A 148 1.83 -6.46 -30.30
N GLY A 149 0.97 -6.77 -31.27
CA GLY A 149 1.05 -8.03 -32.03
C GLY A 149 0.50 -9.26 -31.30
N ILE A 150 -0.11 -9.11 -30.12
CA ILE A 150 -0.70 -10.21 -29.35
C ILE A 150 -2.21 -9.93 -29.11
N ASP A 151 -3.07 -10.85 -29.54
CA ASP A 151 -4.54 -10.66 -29.47
C ASP A 151 -5.15 -10.88 -28.07
N ARG A 152 -4.44 -11.56 -27.16
CA ARG A 152 -4.93 -11.82 -25.79
C ARG A 152 -4.56 -10.69 -24.83
N THR A 153 -5.22 -10.64 -23.68
CA THR A 153 -4.97 -9.66 -22.61
C THR A 153 -4.11 -10.23 -21.48
N PHE A 154 -3.53 -9.32 -20.71
CA PHE A 154 -2.64 -9.56 -19.57
C PHE A 154 -3.14 -8.80 -18.35
N TYR A 155 -4.43 -8.93 -18.06
CA TYR A 155 -5.03 -8.32 -16.87
C TYR A 155 -4.49 -8.96 -15.61
N CYS A 156 -4.41 -8.19 -14.53
CA CYS A 156 -4.04 -8.66 -13.21
C CYS A 156 -5.24 -8.61 -12.28
N THR A 157 -5.15 -9.33 -11.16
CA THR A 157 -6.20 -9.27 -10.14
C THR A 157 -6.07 -7.99 -9.31
N ALA A 158 -7.12 -7.19 -9.24
CA ALA A 158 -7.22 -6.10 -8.25
C ALA A 158 -7.67 -6.68 -6.91
N PHE A 159 -6.73 -6.80 -5.97
CA PHE A 159 -6.95 -7.26 -4.61
C PHE A 159 -7.50 -6.11 -3.72
N PRO A 160 -8.00 -6.42 -2.51
CA PRO A 160 -8.43 -5.37 -1.59
C PRO A 160 -7.25 -4.50 -1.17
N ILE A 161 -7.51 -3.22 -0.94
CA ILE A 161 -6.48 -2.28 -0.47
C ILE A 161 -5.88 -2.71 0.86
N ALA A 162 -4.65 -2.27 1.14
CA ALA A 162 -3.91 -2.65 2.35
C ALA A 162 -4.69 -2.33 3.65
N THR A 163 -5.39 -1.20 3.72
CA THR A 163 -6.22 -0.86 4.89
C THR A 163 -7.33 -1.90 5.14
N LEU A 164 -7.95 -2.42 4.08
CA LEU A 164 -8.94 -3.49 4.18
C LEU A 164 -8.28 -4.78 4.65
N LEU A 165 -7.17 -5.18 4.00
CA LEU A 165 -6.43 -6.39 4.36
C LEU A 165 -5.97 -6.37 5.82
N ALA A 166 -5.51 -5.22 6.33
CA ALA A 166 -5.18 -5.05 7.74
C ALA A 166 -6.40 -5.19 8.64
N SER A 167 -7.57 -4.70 8.20
CA SER A 167 -8.84 -4.84 8.92
C SER A 167 -9.30 -6.29 9.06
N THR A 168 -8.70 -7.25 8.35
CA THR A 168 -8.93 -8.68 8.57
C THR A 168 -8.31 -9.18 9.89
N TRP A 169 -7.22 -8.55 10.36
CA TRP A 169 -6.36 -9.02 11.45
C TRP A 169 -5.96 -10.51 11.32
N ASN A 170 -5.80 -10.99 10.07
CA ASN A 170 -5.60 -12.39 9.75
C ASN A 170 -4.36 -12.56 8.86
N THR A 171 -3.23 -12.86 9.48
CA THR A 171 -1.95 -13.04 8.77
C THR A 171 -2.00 -14.21 7.79
N GLU A 172 -2.65 -15.32 8.12
CA GLU A 172 -2.77 -16.48 7.22
C GLU A 172 -3.55 -16.12 5.95
N LEU A 173 -4.65 -15.36 6.08
CA LEU A 173 -5.41 -14.91 4.92
C LEU A 173 -4.60 -13.94 4.05
N VAL A 174 -3.85 -13.02 4.66
CA VAL A 174 -3.02 -12.05 3.92
C VAL A 174 -1.83 -12.74 3.25
N GLU A 175 -1.25 -13.77 3.86
CA GLU A 175 -0.22 -14.61 3.22
C GLU A 175 -0.78 -15.32 1.98
N ASN A 176 -2.03 -15.81 2.02
CA ASN A 176 -2.68 -16.38 0.85
C ASN A 176 -2.94 -15.34 -0.26
N VAL A 177 -3.29 -14.10 0.09
CA VAL A 177 -3.38 -12.99 -0.88
C VAL A 177 -2.00 -12.73 -1.50
N GLY A 178 -0.95 -12.65 -0.69
CA GLY A 178 0.42 -12.50 -1.17
C GLY A 178 0.86 -13.64 -2.09
N ASN A 179 0.47 -14.88 -1.78
CA ASN A 179 0.77 -16.03 -2.63
C ASN A 179 0.11 -15.90 -4.02
N ALA A 180 -1.15 -15.45 -4.10
CA ALA A 180 -1.82 -15.19 -5.37
C ALA A 180 -1.14 -14.07 -6.18
N MET A 181 -0.77 -12.96 -5.51
CA MET A 181 0.00 -11.87 -6.14
C MET A 181 1.36 -12.35 -6.68
N GLY A 182 2.09 -13.14 -5.87
CA GLY A 182 3.37 -13.72 -6.26
C GLY A 182 3.25 -14.72 -7.41
N ASN A 183 2.13 -15.47 -7.48
CA ASN A 183 1.86 -16.35 -8.62
C ASN A 183 1.64 -15.55 -9.92
N GLU A 184 0.86 -14.47 -9.90
CA GLU A 184 0.70 -13.61 -11.08
C GLU A 184 2.03 -13.01 -11.53
N ALA A 185 2.83 -12.50 -10.59
CA ALA A 185 4.15 -11.97 -10.89
C ALA A 185 5.06 -13.03 -11.52
N LEU A 186 5.12 -14.23 -10.94
CA LEU A 186 5.88 -15.36 -11.50
C LEU A 186 5.41 -15.66 -12.92
N GLU A 187 4.12 -15.89 -13.13
CA GLU A 187 3.57 -16.28 -14.43
C GLU A 187 3.78 -15.20 -15.50
N TYR A 188 3.73 -13.92 -15.13
CA TYR A 188 3.96 -12.81 -16.06
C TYR A 188 5.43 -12.42 -16.24
N GLY A 189 6.38 -13.07 -15.56
CA GLY A 189 7.82 -12.79 -15.71
C GLY A 189 8.30 -11.55 -14.96
N ILE A 190 7.64 -11.24 -13.85
CA ILE A 190 8.01 -10.17 -12.92
C ILE A 190 8.83 -10.76 -11.79
N ASP A 191 9.95 -10.12 -11.47
CA ASP A 191 10.90 -10.65 -10.50
C ASP A 191 10.74 -10.02 -9.12
N VAL A 192 10.28 -8.76 -9.04
CA VAL A 192 10.03 -8.06 -7.77
C VAL A 192 8.73 -7.26 -7.86
N ILE A 193 7.85 -7.48 -6.89
CA ILE A 193 6.66 -6.63 -6.69
C ILE A 193 7.03 -5.46 -5.78
N LEU A 194 6.71 -4.24 -6.21
CA LEU A 194 6.99 -3.00 -5.48
C LEU A 194 5.92 -2.73 -4.41
N GLY A 195 5.91 -3.59 -3.42
CA GLY A 195 5.09 -3.50 -2.22
C GLY A 195 5.49 -4.60 -1.23
N PRO A 196 4.83 -4.68 -0.06
CA PRO A 196 3.71 -3.83 0.35
C PRO A 196 4.10 -2.42 0.83
N GLY A 197 3.10 -1.54 0.93
CA GLY A 197 3.19 -0.25 1.62
C GLY A 197 3.06 -0.41 3.14
N ALA A 198 4.02 0.11 3.91
CA ALA A 198 4.15 -0.10 5.35
C ALA A 198 4.35 1.20 6.16
N ASN A 199 4.04 2.36 5.59
CA ASN A 199 4.05 3.61 6.33
C ASN A 199 2.89 3.66 7.35
N ILE A 200 3.10 4.35 8.46
CA ILE A 200 2.09 4.54 9.51
C ILE A 200 0.99 5.51 9.04
N HIS A 201 -0.28 5.25 9.38
CA HIS A 201 -1.36 6.21 9.20
C HIS A 201 -1.27 7.34 10.24
N ARG A 202 -0.33 8.27 10.04
CA ARG A 202 -0.07 9.38 10.97
C ARG A 202 -1.25 10.36 11.05
N HIS A 203 -1.85 10.65 9.91
CA HIS A 203 -2.96 11.60 9.77
C HIS A 203 -3.98 11.05 8.75
N PRO A 204 -5.30 11.24 8.95
CA PRO A 204 -6.34 10.76 8.03
C PRO A 204 -6.18 11.23 6.58
N PHE A 205 -5.47 12.34 6.36
CA PHE A 205 -5.39 12.99 5.06
C PHE A 205 -4.24 12.54 4.16
N CYS A 206 -3.33 11.68 4.64
CA CYS A 206 -2.32 11.13 3.75
C CYS A 206 -3.02 10.43 2.56
N GLY A 207 -2.71 10.88 1.34
CA GLY A 207 -3.38 10.42 0.11
C GLY A 207 -3.23 8.92 -0.13
N ARG A 208 -2.16 8.32 0.40
CA ARG A 208 -1.77 6.92 0.25
C ARG A 208 -2.14 6.02 1.44
N ASN A 209 -2.90 6.51 2.43
CA ASN A 209 -3.36 5.67 3.54
C ASN A 209 -4.06 4.38 3.04
N PHE A 210 -4.76 4.42 1.90
CA PHE A 210 -5.45 3.24 1.36
C PHE A 210 -4.52 2.04 1.15
N GLU A 211 -3.29 2.29 0.67
CA GLU A 211 -2.26 1.28 0.39
C GLU A 211 -1.28 1.05 1.55
N TYR A 212 -1.56 1.64 2.71
CA TYR A 212 -0.91 1.36 3.98
C TYR A 212 -1.84 0.58 4.92
N TYR A 213 -1.26 -0.03 5.96
CA TYR A 213 -1.99 -0.99 6.80
C TYR A 213 -2.67 -0.37 8.02
N SER A 214 -1.97 0.45 8.82
CA SER A 214 -2.47 0.87 10.13
C SER A 214 -1.79 2.11 10.70
N GLU A 215 -2.45 2.75 11.66
CA GLU A 215 -1.83 3.70 12.60
C GLU A 215 -0.95 3.03 13.66
N ASP A 216 -1.01 1.69 13.79
CA ASP A 216 -0.24 0.91 14.77
C ASP A 216 0.89 0.09 14.11
N PRO A 217 2.13 0.18 14.64
CA PRO A 217 3.27 -0.52 14.04
C PRO A 217 3.21 -2.04 14.14
N LEU A 218 2.51 -2.62 15.14
CA LEU A 218 2.41 -4.07 15.25
C LEU A 218 1.50 -4.64 14.15
N VAL A 219 0.36 -4.00 13.90
CA VAL A 219 -0.54 -4.40 12.81
C VAL A 219 0.16 -4.24 11.47
N THR A 220 0.78 -3.08 11.22
CA THR A 220 1.55 -2.83 10.00
C THR A 220 2.65 -3.88 9.80
N GLY A 221 3.42 -4.17 10.85
CA GLY A 221 4.53 -5.12 10.78
C GLY A 221 4.07 -6.55 10.52
N LYS A 222 3.11 -7.07 11.30
CA LYS A 222 2.67 -8.47 11.21
C LYS A 222 1.87 -8.75 9.92
N ILE A 223 1.03 -7.82 9.49
CA ILE A 223 0.27 -7.95 8.24
C ILE A 223 1.20 -7.78 7.02
N GLY A 224 2.13 -6.81 7.07
CA GLY A 224 3.13 -6.63 6.02
C GLY A 224 4.05 -7.84 5.87
N ALA A 225 4.51 -8.43 6.97
CA ALA A 225 5.35 -9.64 6.95
C ALA A 225 4.61 -10.83 6.32
N ALA A 226 3.31 -10.99 6.62
CA ALA A 226 2.49 -12.03 6.02
C ALA A 226 2.37 -11.85 4.49
N MET A 227 2.16 -10.62 4.02
CA MET A 227 2.14 -10.31 2.58
C MET A 227 3.47 -10.65 1.92
N VAL A 228 4.59 -10.26 2.54
CA VAL A 228 5.94 -10.57 2.05
C VAL A 228 6.15 -12.07 1.93
N ASN A 229 5.92 -12.83 3.01
CA ASN A 229 6.07 -14.29 3.00
C ASN A 229 5.22 -14.97 1.93
N GLY A 230 3.99 -14.48 1.72
CA GLY A 230 3.09 -14.95 0.66
C GLY A 230 3.68 -14.76 -0.73
N ILE A 231 4.09 -13.53 -1.08
CA ILE A 231 4.66 -13.20 -2.39
C ILE A 231 5.95 -14.01 -2.61
N GLU A 232 6.87 -13.97 -1.64
CA GLU A 232 8.22 -14.54 -1.79
C GLU A 232 8.26 -16.07 -1.78
N SER A 233 7.19 -16.72 -1.34
CA SER A 233 7.02 -18.18 -1.49
C SER A 233 7.01 -18.67 -2.95
N ASN A 234 6.82 -17.76 -3.92
CA ASN A 234 6.77 -18.07 -5.35
C ASN A 234 8.11 -17.91 -6.08
N GLY A 235 9.20 -17.52 -5.40
CA GLY A 235 10.48 -17.20 -6.05
C GLY A 235 10.50 -15.83 -6.75
N VAL A 236 9.64 -14.92 -6.28
CA VAL A 236 9.53 -13.51 -6.67
C VAL A 236 9.85 -12.67 -5.43
N GLY A 237 10.58 -11.56 -5.57
CA GLY A 237 10.90 -10.67 -4.45
C GLY A 237 9.80 -9.66 -4.14
N THR A 238 9.91 -9.04 -2.96
CA THR A 238 9.13 -7.86 -2.58
C THR A 238 10.01 -6.63 -2.38
N SER A 239 9.40 -5.44 -2.45
CA SER A 239 10.01 -4.17 -2.07
C SER A 239 9.14 -3.44 -1.06
N VAL A 240 9.39 -3.68 0.23
CA VAL A 240 8.62 -3.05 1.32
C VAL A 240 8.90 -1.55 1.31
N LYS A 241 7.84 -0.73 1.27
CA LYS A 241 7.95 0.71 1.00
C LYS A 241 7.05 1.58 1.88
N HIS A 242 7.35 2.84 2.15
CA HIS A 242 8.57 3.57 1.82
C HIS A 242 9.33 3.82 3.12
N PHE A 243 10.52 3.24 3.22
CA PHE A 243 11.39 3.33 4.38
C PHE A 243 12.09 4.71 4.38
N VAL A 244 11.72 5.69 5.17
CA VAL A 244 10.73 5.69 6.26
C VAL A 244 10.09 7.08 6.40
N ALA A 245 9.01 7.15 7.18
CA ALA A 245 8.32 8.39 7.52
C ALA A 245 7.71 9.17 6.33
N ASN A 246 7.41 8.45 5.24
CA ASN A 246 6.67 9.00 4.10
C ASN A 246 5.15 9.02 4.39
N ASN A 247 4.74 9.86 5.34
CA ASN A 247 3.36 9.90 5.84
C ASN A 247 2.54 11.09 5.31
N GLN A 248 3.03 11.81 4.30
CA GLN A 248 2.31 12.87 3.57
C GLN A 248 2.76 12.90 2.11
N GLU A 249 1.86 13.25 1.19
CA GLU A 249 2.20 13.37 -0.24
C GLU A 249 2.69 14.77 -0.61
N THR A 250 2.18 15.80 0.09
CA THR A 250 2.53 17.20 -0.15
C THR A 250 4.04 17.38 -0.04
N ASN A 251 4.66 17.74 -1.16
CA ASN A 251 6.11 18.00 -1.28
C ASN A 251 7.00 16.83 -0.80
N ARG A 252 6.51 15.58 -0.87
CA ARG A 252 7.22 14.39 -0.36
C ARG A 252 8.66 14.23 -0.84
N ASN A 253 8.96 14.68 -2.08
CA ASN A 253 10.30 14.65 -2.68
C ASN A 253 11.31 15.56 -1.98
N TYR A 254 10.87 16.51 -1.15
CA TYR A 254 11.73 17.54 -0.57
C TYR A 254 11.44 17.84 0.89
N ASN A 255 10.29 17.39 1.40
CA ASN A 255 9.88 17.61 2.78
C ASN A 255 10.93 17.06 3.75
N ASP A 256 11.33 17.87 4.72
CA ASP A 256 12.11 17.46 5.87
C ASP A 256 11.22 17.05 7.03
N THR A 257 11.06 15.75 7.22
CA THR A 257 10.33 15.19 8.35
C THR A 257 11.22 15.22 9.59
N ARG A 258 10.84 16.07 10.54
CA ARG A 258 11.58 16.33 11.78
C ARG A 258 10.91 15.60 12.94
N VAL A 259 11.59 14.60 13.48
CA VAL A 259 10.99 13.58 14.35
C VAL A 259 12.00 13.10 15.38
N SER A 260 11.53 12.88 16.62
CA SER A 260 12.39 12.39 17.71
C SER A 260 12.83 10.95 17.48
N ASP A 261 13.98 10.59 18.03
CA ASP A 261 14.54 9.24 17.89
C ASP A 261 13.59 8.21 18.55
N ARG A 262 12.97 8.57 19.67
CA ARG A 262 11.94 7.73 20.30
C ARG A 262 10.73 7.47 19.41
N ALA A 263 10.19 8.51 18.77
CA ALA A 263 9.05 8.35 17.87
C ALA A 263 9.43 7.53 16.63
N MET A 264 10.64 7.73 16.09
CA MET A 264 11.18 6.91 15.02
C MET A 264 11.22 5.44 15.42
N ARG A 265 11.86 5.09 16.55
CA ARG A 265 12.05 3.70 17.00
C ARG A 265 10.76 3.01 17.44
N GLU A 266 9.84 3.73 18.09
CA GLU A 266 8.60 3.13 18.63
C GLU A 266 7.42 3.11 17.64
N ILE A 267 7.40 4.00 16.63
CA ILE A 267 6.27 4.14 15.69
C ILE A 267 6.70 3.88 14.25
N TYR A 268 7.53 4.75 13.67
CA TYR A 268 7.71 4.82 12.21
C TYR A 268 8.63 3.73 11.66
N LEU A 269 9.68 3.37 12.41
CA LEU A 269 10.58 2.27 12.08
C LEU A 269 10.04 0.92 12.51
N LYS A 270 9.21 0.87 13.56
CA LYS A 270 8.85 -0.38 14.24
C LYS A 270 8.11 -1.37 13.35
N GLY A 271 7.26 -0.90 12.43
CA GLY A 271 6.60 -1.76 11.44
C GLY A 271 7.60 -2.43 10.50
N PHE A 272 8.59 -1.68 9.99
CA PHE A 272 9.66 -2.21 9.14
C PHE A 272 10.58 -3.17 9.90
N GLU A 273 10.93 -2.86 11.15
CA GLU A 273 11.72 -3.75 12.02
C GLU A 273 11.05 -5.13 12.12
N ILE A 274 9.75 -5.16 12.40
CA ILE A 274 8.98 -6.42 12.50
C ILE A 274 8.98 -7.17 11.16
N ILE A 275 8.84 -6.48 10.03
CA ILE A 275 8.86 -7.13 8.70
C ILE A 275 10.24 -7.74 8.41
N VAL A 276 11.33 -7.04 8.74
CA VAL A 276 12.70 -7.55 8.59
C VAL A 276 12.92 -8.77 9.49
N GLU A 277 12.48 -8.73 10.75
CA GLU A 277 12.61 -9.83 11.69
C GLU A 277 11.78 -11.07 11.29
N ASP A 278 10.55 -10.87 10.81
CA ASP A 278 9.60 -11.96 10.56
C ASP A 278 9.65 -12.53 9.13
N ALA A 279 10.17 -11.79 8.15
CA ALA A 279 10.08 -12.16 6.73
C ALA A 279 11.37 -11.99 5.90
N GLN A 280 12.30 -11.10 6.28
CA GLN A 280 13.51 -10.79 5.47
C GLN A 280 13.20 -10.51 3.98
N PRO A 281 12.45 -9.42 3.67
CA PRO A 281 12.09 -9.10 2.29
C PRO A 281 13.33 -8.98 1.41
N TRP A 282 13.22 -9.35 0.12
CA TRP A 282 14.36 -9.27 -0.80
C TRP A 282 14.86 -7.84 -0.96
N THR A 283 13.94 -6.88 -0.97
CA THR A 283 14.27 -5.46 -1.07
C THR A 283 13.44 -4.58 -0.13
N ILE A 284 14.00 -3.42 0.21
CA ILE A 284 13.30 -2.31 0.85
C ILE A 284 13.46 -1.08 -0.03
N MET A 285 12.41 -0.30 -0.19
CA MET A 285 12.45 0.96 -0.94
C MET A 285 12.62 2.14 0.01
N SER A 286 13.70 2.91 -0.14
CA SER A 286 13.90 4.13 0.63
C SER A 286 12.90 5.22 0.21
N SER A 287 12.37 6.00 1.16
CA SER A 287 11.40 7.06 0.89
C SER A 287 12.00 8.29 0.21
N TYR A 288 11.10 9.08 -0.37
CA TYR A 288 11.40 10.37 -0.98
C TYR A 288 11.88 11.44 0.01
N ASN A 289 11.27 11.52 1.18
CA ASN A 289 11.46 12.64 2.10
C ASN A 289 12.84 12.62 2.77
N LYS A 290 13.24 13.77 3.31
CA LYS A 290 14.32 13.82 4.28
C LYS A 290 13.77 13.41 5.65
N VAL A 291 14.63 12.83 6.47
CA VAL A 291 14.40 12.60 7.90
C VAL A 291 15.49 13.33 8.65
N ASN A 292 15.09 14.32 9.46
CA ASN A 292 15.99 15.15 10.26
C ASN A 292 17.16 15.74 9.43
N GLY A 293 16.85 16.24 8.23
CA GLY A 293 17.77 16.98 7.35
C GLY A 293 18.49 16.16 6.28
N THR A 294 18.42 14.81 6.29
CA THR A 294 19.08 13.96 5.28
C THR A 294 18.05 13.14 4.52
N TYR A 295 18.16 13.06 3.19
CA TYR A 295 17.33 12.16 2.39
C TYR A 295 17.45 10.74 2.88
N THR A 296 16.34 10.01 2.93
CA THR A 296 16.41 8.63 3.45
C THR A 296 17.34 7.76 2.61
N SER A 297 17.34 7.94 1.29
CA SER A 297 18.24 7.26 0.36
C SER A 297 19.73 7.60 0.55
N GLU A 298 20.06 8.70 1.23
CA GLU A 298 21.43 9.16 1.50
C GLU A 298 21.84 8.98 2.98
N SER A 299 20.95 8.41 3.80
CA SER A 299 21.16 8.32 5.25
C SER A 299 21.85 7.01 5.63
N LYS A 300 23.17 7.05 5.83
CA LYS A 300 23.92 5.90 6.38
C LYS A 300 23.37 5.45 7.72
N HIS A 301 22.92 6.39 8.55
CA HIS A 301 22.29 6.07 9.82
C HIS A 301 21.07 5.17 9.65
N LEU A 302 20.14 5.52 8.75
CA LEU A 302 18.93 4.73 8.54
C LEU A 302 19.21 3.44 7.77
N LEU A 303 19.93 3.51 6.66
CA LEU A 303 20.09 2.38 5.73
C LEU A 303 21.14 1.36 6.15
N THR A 304 22.13 1.78 6.94
CA THR A 304 23.22 0.90 7.39
C THR A 304 23.18 0.67 8.89
N ASP A 305 23.20 1.73 9.70
CA ASP A 305 23.29 1.55 11.16
C ASP A 305 22.00 0.93 11.73
N VAL A 306 20.84 1.51 11.41
CA VAL A 306 19.55 0.96 11.87
C VAL A 306 19.19 -0.31 11.10
N LEU A 307 19.00 -0.19 9.79
CA LEU A 307 18.41 -1.27 9.00
C LEU A 307 19.28 -2.54 9.00
N ARG A 308 20.61 -2.41 9.02
CA ARG A 308 21.51 -3.57 8.85
C ARG A 308 22.26 -3.93 10.11
N ASN A 309 22.86 -2.96 10.80
CA ASN A 309 23.65 -3.26 11.99
C ASN A 309 22.74 -3.57 13.19
N ASP A 310 21.64 -2.84 13.38
CA ASP A 310 20.69 -3.11 14.46
C ASP A 310 19.76 -4.29 14.13
N TRP A 311 19.18 -4.34 12.92
CA TRP A 311 18.12 -5.30 12.58
C TRP A 311 18.59 -6.52 11.78
N GLY A 312 19.77 -6.48 11.16
CA GLY A 312 20.26 -7.58 10.35
C GLY A 312 19.52 -7.77 9.02
N PHE A 313 19.06 -6.70 8.37
CA PHE A 313 18.50 -6.81 7.02
C PHE A 313 19.55 -7.31 6.01
N GLU A 314 19.24 -8.39 5.30
CA GLU A 314 20.16 -9.05 4.37
C GLU A 314 19.98 -8.63 2.91
N GLY A 315 18.81 -8.06 2.57
CA GLY A 315 18.44 -7.66 1.22
C GLY A 315 19.12 -6.38 0.71
N LEU A 316 18.67 -5.93 -0.45
CA LEU A 316 19.10 -4.66 -1.04
C LEU A 316 18.09 -3.54 -0.75
N VAL A 317 18.59 -2.31 -0.69
CA VAL A 317 17.78 -1.09 -0.67
C VAL A 317 17.78 -0.48 -2.06
N MET A 318 16.59 -0.21 -2.58
CA MET A 318 16.41 0.60 -3.79
C MET A 318 15.85 1.97 -3.44
N SER A 319 16.16 2.98 -4.25
CA SER A 319 15.49 4.28 -4.12
C SER A 319 14.05 4.19 -4.59
N ASP A 320 13.18 5.05 -4.06
CA ASP A 320 11.95 5.39 -4.79
C ASP A 320 12.31 6.05 -6.15
N TRP A 321 11.37 6.15 -7.08
CA TRP A 321 11.61 6.64 -8.43
C TRP A 321 12.08 8.09 -8.40
N PHE A 322 13.33 8.34 -8.75
CA PHE A 322 13.98 9.66 -8.65
C PHE A 322 14.17 10.16 -7.21
N GLY A 323 14.12 9.26 -6.22
CA GLY A 323 14.40 9.59 -4.82
C GLY A 323 15.88 9.90 -4.57
N GLY A 324 16.14 10.85 -3.68
CA GLY A 324 17.49 11.34 -3.39
C GLY A 324 17.98 12.42 -4.37
N ASN A 325 19.17 12.95 -4.10
CA ASN A 325 19.78 14.05 -4.83
C ASN A 325 21.21 13.74 -5.29
N ASP A 326 22.00 13.03 -4.48
CA ASP A 326 23.39 12.69 -4.76
C ASP A 326 23.60 11.17 -4.89
N ALA A 327 23.85 10.72 -6.12
CA ALA A 327 24.03 9.30 -6.43
C ALA A 327 25.21 8.66 -5.68
N VAL A 328 26.31 9.39 -5.48
CA VAL A 328 27.49 8.88 -4.77
C VAL A 328 27.17 8.75 -3.27
N ALA A 329 26.51 9.75 -2.70
CA ALA A 329 26.07 9.70 -1.30
C ALA A 329 25.10 8.53 -1.05
N MET A 330 24.17 8.29 -1.97
CA MET A 330 23.21 7.17 -1.88
C MET A 330 23.92 5.82 -1.78
N VAL A 331 24.84 5.52 -2.71
CA VAL A 331 25.58 4.25 -2.70
C VAL A 331 26.44 4.12 -1.44
N ASN A 332 27.16 5.18 -1.05
CA ASN A 332 27.99 5.19 0.15
C ASN A 332 27.17 5.03 1.45
N ALA A 333 25.90 5.41 1.45
CA ALA A 333 24.98 5.25 2.58
C ALA A 333 24.39 3.83 2.71
N GLY A 334 24.45 3.04 1.63
CA GLY A 334 23.85 1.71 1.55
C GLY A 334 22.49 1.67 0.85
N ASN A 335 22.17 2.66 0.01
CA ASN A 335 21.13 2.55 -1.01
C ASN A 335 21.77 1.89 -2.26
N ASP A 336 21.54 0.59 -2.41
CA ASP A 336 22.27 -0.25 -3.35
C ASP A 336 21.87 -0.01 -4.82
N LEU A 337 20.59 0.30 -5.09
CA LEU A 337 20.02 0.44 -6.43
C LEU A 337 19.27 1.78 -6.60
N LEU A 338 19.59 2.53 -7.65
CA LEU A 338 18.97 3.81 -7.97
C LEU A 338 17.91 3.61 -9.07
N GLU A 339 16.63 3.74 -8.70
CA GLU A 339 15.49 3.63 -9.62
C GLU A 339 14.89 5.01 -9.99
N PRO A 340 14.36 5.19 -11.22
CA PRO A 340 14.43 4.23 -12.34
C PRO A 340 15.82 4.15 -12.99
N GLY A 341 16.78 4.94 -12.51
CA GLY A 341 18.06 5.16 -13.17
C GLY A 341 18.00 6.28 -14.21
N THR A 342 19.05 7.10 -14.25
CA THR A 342 19.18 8.21 -15.20
C THR A 342 20.60 8.35 -15.70
N LYS A 343 20.76 8.94 -16.89
CA LYS A 343 22.09 9.29 -17.41
C LYS A 343 22.88 10.23 -16.50
N LYS A 344 22.18 11.09 -15.73
CA LYS A 344 22.80 12.00 -14.75
C LYS A 344 23.41 11.21 -13.60
N GLN A 345 22.68 10.28 -13.01
CA GLN A 345 23.16 9.42 -11.92
C GLN A 345 24.33 8.56 -12.38
N TRP A 346 24.24 7.93 -13.56
CA TRP A 346 25.33 7.11 -14.09
C TRP A 346 26.62 7.92 -14.26
N LYS A 347 26.54 9.12 -14.86
CA LYS A 347 27.71 10.01 -14.98
C LYS A 347 28.28 10.44 -13.63
N ALA A 348 27.42 10.70 -12.64
CA ALA A 348 27.86 11.08 -11.31
C ALA A 348 28.63 9.95 -10.62
N LEU A 349 28.15 8.71 -10.72
CA LEU A 349 28.85 7.55 -10.18
C LEU A 349 30.19 7.31 -10.87
N THR A 350 30.25 7.42 -12.21
CA THR A 350 31.51 7.30 -12.96
C THR A 350 32.50 8.39 -12.56
N ALA A 351 32.06 9.64 -12.45
CA ALA A 351 32.92 10.74 -11.99
C ALA A 351 33.39 10.53 -10.54
N GLY A 352 32.51 10.03 -9.67
CA GLY A 352 32.85 9.72 -8.28
C GLY A 352 33.88 8.60 -8.15
N TYR A 353 33.87 7.62 -9.06
CA TYR A 353 34.94 6.63 -9.16
C TYR A 353 36.26 7.27 -9.63
N GLU A 354 36.22 8.13 -10.65
CA GLU A 354 37.41 8.79 -11.19
C GLU A 354 38.10 9.74 -10.19
N ASP A 355 37.32 10.42 -9.33
CA ASP A 355 37.82 11.36 -8.32
C ASP A 355 38.02 10.74 -6.93
N GLY A 356 37.55 9.51 -6.71
CA GLY A 356 37.69 8.75 -5.47
C GLY A 356 36.66 9.05 -4.38
N SER A 357 35.59 9.79 -4.70
CA SER A 357 34.47 10.04 -3.77
C SER A 357 33.47 8.87 -3.68
N LEU A 358 33.40 8.01 -4.69
CA LEU A 358 32.62 6.77 -4.66
C LEU A 358 33.41 5.68 -3.92
N ASP A 359 32.85 5.20 -2.81
CA ASP A 359 33.47 4.14 -2.01
C ASP A 359 33.31 2.79 -2.72
N MET A 360 34.42 2.24 -3.22
CA MET A 360 34.39 0.97 -3.95
C MET A 360 34.06 -0.24 -3.06
N ASP A 361 34.28 -0.17 -1.75
CA ASP A 361 33.81 -1.23 -0.84
C ASP A 361 32.28 -1.18 -0.70
N ALA A 362 31.69 0.02 -0.71
CA ALA A 362 30.24 0.19 -0.78
C ALA A 362 29.69 -0.32 -2.12
N VAL A 363 30.32 0.00 -3.25
CA VAL A 363 29.96 -0.52 -4.57
C VAL A 363 29.97 -2.05 -4.59
N ASP A 364 31.06 -2.69 -4.14
CA ASP A 364 31.16 -4.15 -4.13
C ASP A 364 30.10 -4.79 -3.21
N THR A 365 29.76 -4.13 -2.11
CA THR A 365 28.69 -4.56 -1.21
C THR A 365 27.31 -4.47 -1.88
N SER A 366 27.02 -3.34 -2.53
CA SER A 366 25.77 -3.12 -3.26
C SER A 366 25.60 -4.10 -4.41
N VAL A 367 26.64 -4.26 -5.24
CA VAL A 367 26.66 -5.23 -6.35
C VAL A 367 26.49 -6.65 -5.84
N LYS A 368 27.11 -7.02 -4.71
CA LYS A 368 26.91 -8.35 -4.10
C LYS A 368 25.44 -8.59 -3.75
N ARG A 369 24.74 -7.61 -3.15
CA ARG A 369 23.32 -7.75 -2.80
C ARG A 369 22.42 -7.82 -4.03
N ILE A 370 22.68 -6.98 -5.03
CA ILE A 370 21.97 -7.01 -6.32
C ILE A 370 22.15 -8.36 -7.01
N LEU A 371 23.38 -8.85 -7.13
CA LEU A 371 23.65 -10.17 -7.69
C LEU A 371 22.99 -11.27 -6.88
N THR A 372 22.95 -11.18 -5.56
CA THR A 372 22.27 -12.17 -4.70
C THR A 372 20.78 -12.23 -5.05
N LEU A 373 20.11 -11.09 -5.25
CA LEU A 373 18.73 -11.05 -5.72
C LEU A 373 18.60 -11.68 -7.11
N ILE A 374 19.47 -11.31 -8.05
CA ILE A 374 19.45 -11.89 -9.41
C ILE A 374 19.55 -13.42 -9.35
N PHE A 375 20.47 -13.96 -8.55
CA PHE A 375 20.64 -15.42 -8.38
C PHE A 375 19.50 -16.10 -7.62
N LYS A 376 18.70 -15.37 -6.84
CA LYS A 376 17.46 -15.87 -6.23
C LYS A 376 16.30 -15.90 -7.24
N SER A 377 16.28 -14.99 -8.21
CA SER A 377 15.23 -14.94 -9.24
C SER A 377 15.19 -16.23 -10.06
N ILE A 378 13.97 -16.64 -10.39
CA ILE A 378 13.70 -17.80 -11.25
C ILE A 378 14.30 -17.63 -12.66
N LYS A 379 14.58 -16.41 -13.13
CA LYS A 379 15.27 -16.13 -14.40
C LYS A 379 16.69 -16.72 -14.46
N MET A 380 17.28 -17.03 -13.32
CA MET A 380 18.58 -17.70 -13.27
C MET A 380 18.49 -19.23 -13.41
N THR A 381 17.30 -19.77 -13.67
CA THR A 381 17.01 -21.19 -13.94
C THR A 381 16.56 -21.41 -15.40
N ASP A 382 16.18 -22.63 -15.77
CA ASP A 382 15.58 -22.99 -17.07
C ASP A 382 14.05 -22.88 -17.10
N PHE A 383 13.47 -22.17 -16.13
CA PHE A 383 12.03 -21.96 -16.01
C PHE A 383 11.46 -21.19 -17.22
N THR A 384 10.30 -21.64 -17.69
CA THR A 384 9.53 -20.97 -18.74
C THR A 384 8.25 -20.40 -18.14
N PHE A 385 8.05 -19.10 -18.26
CA PHE A 385 6.86 -18.40 -17.80
C PHE A 385 5.61 -18.85 -18.57
N GLY A 386 4.53 -19.21 -17.86
CA GLY A 386 3.30 -19.67 -18.49
C GLY A 386 2.42 -18.53 -19.01
N GLU A 387 2.61 -17.31 -18.51
CA GLU A 387 1.87 -16.09 -18.84
C GLU A 387 0.34 -16.26 -18.76
N ASN A 388 -0.16 -17.17 -17.94
CA ASN A 388 -1.58 -17.48 -17.80
C ASN A 388 -1.92 -17.85 -16.35
N PRO A 389 -1.82 -16.88 -15.41
CA PRO A 389 -2.20 -17.11 -14.01
C PRO A 389 -3.69 -17.43 -13.88
N ASP A 390 -4.05 -18.11 -12.78
CA ASP A 390 -5.43 -18.49 -12.48
C ASP A 390 -6.21 -17.31 -11.86
N LEU A 391 -6.53 -16.33 -12.70
CA LEU A 391 -7.24 -15.11 -12.29
C LEU A 391 -8.63 -15.39 -11.69
N GLU A 392 -9.26 -16.52 -12.02
CA GLU A 392 -10.54 -16.92 -11.42
C GLU A 392 -10.35 -17.37 -9.96
N ALA A 393 -9.33 -18.20 -9.70
CA ALA A 393 -8.97 -18.57 -8.34
C ALA A 393 -8.53 -17.35 -7.51
N HIS A 394 -7.78 -16.43 -8.10
CA HIS A 394 -7.33 -15.20 -7.43
C HIS A 394 -8.49 -14.27 -7.11
N ALA A 395 -9.47 -14.11 -8.02
CA ALA A 395 -10.70 -13.38 -7.73
C ALA A 395 -11.49 -13.98 -6.55
N ALA A 396 -11.54 -15.31 -6.42
CA ALA A 396 -12.18 -15.95 -5.27
C ALA A 396 -11.47 -15.61 -3.94
N ILE A 397 -10.14 -15.53 -3.94
CA ILE A 397 -9.35 -15.06 -2.79
C ILE A 397 -9.68 -13.59 -2.51
N THR A 398 -9.71 -12.71 -3.53
CA THR A 398 -10.09 -11.30 -3.41
C THR A 398 -11.43 -11.14 -2.70
N ARG A 399 -12.50 -11.82 -3.17
CA ARG A 399 -13.83 -11.76 -2.55
C ARG A 399 -13.84 -12.21 -1.08
N LYS A 400 -13.13 -13.30 -0.78
CA LYS A 400 -12.97 -13.81 0.59
C LYS A 400 -12.24 -12.81 1.49
N SER A 401 -11.12 -12.28 1.02
CA SER A 401 -10.33 -11.31 1.78
C SER A 401 -11.05 -9.98 1.97
N ALA A 402 -11.78 -9.53 0.95
CA ALA A 402 -12.61 -8.33 1.01
C ALA A 402 -13.68 -8.48 2.10
N SER A 403 -14.53 -9.51 2.01
CA SER A 403 -15.62 -9.72 2.98
C SER A 403 -15.10 -9.91 4.42
N GLU A 404 -13.98 -10.61 4.62
CA GLU A 404 -13.39 -10.80 5.97
C GLU A 404 -12.81 -9.51 6.59
N GLY A 405 -12.41 -8.53 5.76
CA GLY A 405 -11.87 -7.26 6.22
C GLY A 405 -12.89 -6.13 6.33
N MET A 406 -14.11 -6.30 5.81
CA MET A 406 -15.20 -5.33 5.98
C MET A 406 -15.61 -5.21 7.44
N VAL A 407 -15.87 -3.97 7.87
CA VAL A 407 -16.15 -3.65 9.28
C VAL A 407 -17.61 -3.22 9.41
N LEU A 408 -18.38 -3.94 10.21
CA LEU A 408 -19.73 -3.51 10.59
C LEU A 408 -19.60 -2.45 11.69
N LEU A 409 -19.90 -1.19 11.36
CA LEU A 409 -19.73 -0.07 12.28
C LEU A 409 -20.96 0.16 13.17
N LYS A 410 -22.15 -0.10 12.61
CA LYS A 410 -23.44 0.07 13.28
C LYS A 410 -24.45 -0.95 12.74
N ASN A 411 -25.31 -1.48 13.60
CA ASN A 411 -26.45 -2.30 13.20
C ASN A 411 -27.60 -2.25 14.23
N ASP A 412 -28.67 -1.50 13.93
CA ASP A 412 -29.90 -1.40 14.73
C ASP A 412 -30.96 -2.40 14.20
N ASP A 413 -30.62 -3.70 14.28
CA ASP A 413 -31.42 -4.82 13.75
C ASP A 413 -31.85 -4.63 12.29
N ALA A 414 -30.96 -4.11 11.46
CA ALA A 414 -31.20 -3.86 10.04
C ALA A 414 -30.51 -4.88 9.12
N LEU A 415 -29.43 -5.50 9.59
CA LEU A 415 -28.67 -6.53 8.88
C LEU A 415 -28.62 -7.83 9.69
N PRO A 416 -28.55 -9.01 9.03
CA PRO A 416 -28.51 -9.20 7.56
C PRO A 416 -29.86 -9.00 6.85
N LEU A 417 -29.82 -8.81 5.53
CA LEU A 417 -30.98 -8.61 4.65
C LEU A 417 -31.62 -9.93 4.22
N GLU A 418 -32.89 -9.89 3.85
CA GLU A 418 -33.61 -11.05 3.32
C GLU A 418 -33.49 -11.11 1.79
N LYS A 419 -33.07 -12.26 1.25
CA LYS A 419 -32.95 -12.45 -0.21
C LYS A 419 -34.29 -12.21 -0.92
N GLY A 420 -34.23 -11.64 -2.12
CA GLY A 420 -35.40 -11.30 -2.93
C GLY A 420 -36.04 -9.94 -2.63
N GLN A 421 -35.60 -9.24 -1.58
CA GLN A 421 -36.00 -7.86 -1.31
C GLN A 421 -35.64 -6.92 -2.48
N ASN A 422 -36.49 -5.92 -2.70
CA ASN A 422 -36.26 -4.84 -3.66
C ASN A 422 -35.53 -3.66 -2.97
N VAL A 423 -34.29 -3.41 -3.37
CA VAL A 423 -33.39 -2.45 -2.73
C VAL A 423 -33.33 -1.15 -3.52
N ALA A 424 -33.53 -0.02 -2.85
CA ALA A 424 -33.21 1.29 -3.41
C ALA A 424 -31.70 1.55 -3.29
N LEU A 425 -30.98 1.47 -4.42
CA LEU A 425 -29.57 1.84 -4.50
C LEU A 425 -29.41 3.32 -4.82
N LEU A 426 -28.83 4.05 -3.87
CA LEU A 426 -28.68 5.50 -3.88
C LEU A 426 -27.20 5.90 -3.78
N GLY A 427 -26.87 7.06 -4.36
CA GLY A 427 -25.49 7.53 -4.50
C GLY A 427 -24.79 6.93 -5.72
N VAL A 428 -23.91 7.72 -6.34
CA VAL A 428 -23.19 7.34 -7.57
C VAL A 428 -22.40 6.05 -7.41
N TYR A 429 -21.74 5.87 -6.27
CA TYR A 429 -20.85 4.74 -5.99
C TYR A 429 -21.57 3.41 -5.76
N SER A 430 -22.91 3.40 -5.68
CA SER A 430 -23.68 2.14 -5.73
C SER A 430 -23.59 1.47 -7.12
N TYR A 431 -23.31 2.25 -8.15
CA TYR A 431 -23.23 1.80 -9.54
C TYR A 431 -21.82 1.93 -10.12
N ASP A 432 -21.05 2.93 -9.67
CA ASP A 432 -19.68 3.20 -10.11
C ASP A 432 -18.70 2.93 -8.96
N PHE A 433 -18.58 1.66 -8.61
CA PHE A 433 -17.90 1.20 -7.39
C PHE A 433 -16.37 1.37 -7.49
N ILE A 434 -15.72 1.77 -6.41
CA ILE A 434 -14.27 2.02 -6.34
C ILE A 434 -13.57 0.74 -5.88
N ALA A 435 -12.75 0.16 -6.76
CA ALA A 435 -11.96 -1.04 -6.47
C ALA A 435 -10.73 -0.75 -5.59
N GLY A 436 -10.07 0.39 -5.81
CA GLY A 436 -8.85 0.82 -5.11
C GLY A 436 -8.55 2.30 -5.33
N GLY A 437 -7.46 2.78 -4.73
CA GLY A 437 -6.94 4.14 -4.93
C GLY A 437 -6.17 4.29 -6.25
N THR A 438 -5.79 5.52 -6.60
CA THR A 438 -4.98 5.79 -7.80
C THR A 438 -3.48 5.86 -7.49
N GLY A 439 -2.65 5.85 -8.52
CA GLY A 439 -1.19 5.99 -8.39
C GLY A 439 -0.44 4.75 -8.82
N SER A 440 0.78 4.60 -8.32
CA SER A 440 1.57 3.37 -8.48
C SER A 440 0.84 2.13 -7.97
N GLY A 441 0.03 2.26 -6.92
CA GLY A 441 -0.76 1.17 -6.34
C GLY A 441 -2.06 0.79 -7.07
N ASP A 442 -2.38 1.41 -8.22
CA ASP A 442 -3.54 1.03 -9.04
C ASP A 442 -3.30 -0.31 -9.77
N VAL A 443 -4.34 -0.91 -10.36
CA VAL A 443 -4.24 -2.17 -11.10
C VAL A 443 -4.94 -2.03 -12.44
N ASN A 444 -4.42 -2.69 -13.47
CA ASN A 444 -5.14 -2.83 -14.73
C ASN A 444 -5.96 -4.12 -14.68
N GLU A 445 -7.17 -4.06 -14.14
CA GLU A 445 -8.06 -5.20 -13.97
C GLU A 445 -9.01 -5.44 -15.16
N ALA A 446 -9.49 -6.67 -15.30
CA ALA A 446 -10.41 -7.03 -16.39
C ALA A 446 -11.83 -6.48 -16.19
N TYR A 447 -12.24 -6.31 -14.94
CA TYR A 447 -13.57 -5.85 -14.54
C TYR A 447 -13.54 -5.37 -13.09
N THR A 448 -14.53 -4.56 -12.70
CA THR A 448 -14.85 -4.26 -11.31
C THR A 448 -16.35 -4.49 -11.11
N ILE A 449 -16.73 -5.33 -10.15
CA ILE A 449 -18.12 -5.63 -9.84
C ILE A 449 -18.72 -4.50 -9.00
N SER A 450 -19.74 -3.84 -9.53
CA SER A 450 -20.51 -2.83 -8.81
C SER A 450 -21.35 -3.42 -7.68
N LEU A 451 -21.79 -2.59 -6.72
CA LEU A 451 -22.73 -3.03 -5.69
C LEU A 451 -24.08 -3.48 -6.29
N GLU A 452 -24.54 -2.82 -7.36
CA GLU A 452 -25.71 -3.27 -8.13
C GLU A 452 -25.54 -4.72 -8.61
N GLU A 453 -24.45 -5.01 -9.31
CA GLU A 453 -24.18 -6.35 -9.83
C GLU A 453 -24.04 -7.37 -8.70
N GLY A 454 -23.31 -7.02 -7.63
CA GLY A 454 -23.16 -7.88 -6.46
C GLY A 454 -24.47 -8.27 -5.80
N LEU A 455 -25.37 -7.30 -5.61
CA LEU A 455 -26.70 -7.56 -5.05
C LEU A 455 -27.57 -8.40 -5.97
N ILE A 456 -27.54 -8.15 -7.28
CA ILE A 456 -28.26 -8.98 -8.26
C ILE A 456 -27.73 -10.42 -8.23
N ASN A 457 -26.41 -10.61 -8.20
CA ASN A 457 -25.77 -11.92 -8.09
C ASN A 457 -26.17 -12.65 -6.80
N ALA A 458 -26.34 -11.93 -5.69
CA ALA A 458 -26.80 -12.47 -4.41
C ALA A 458 -28.33 -12.72 -4.33
N GLY A 459 -29.08 -12.39 -5.39
CA GLY A 459 -30.51 -12.67 -5.50
C GLY A 459 -31.43 -11.55 -5.01
N PHE A 460 -30.92 -10.32 -4.88
CA PHE A 460 -31.73 -9.13 -4.60
C PHE A 460 -32.24 -8.51 -5.89
N ARG A 461 -33.26 -7.66 -5.75
CA ARG A 461 -33.76 -6.80 -6.84
C ARG A 461 -33.34 -5.36 -6.57
N VAL A 462 -33.17 -4.58 -7.63
CA VAL A 462 -32.85 -3.15 -7.53
C VAL A 462 -34.02 -2.31 -8.04
N SER A 463 -34.32 -1.25 -7.32
CA SER A 463 -35.32 -0.23 -7.67
C SER A 463 -35.09 0.29 -9.09
N PRO A 464 -36.02 0.07 -10.03
CA PRO A 464 -35.89 0.60 -11.39
C PRO A 464 -35.91 2.13 -11.41
N THR A 465 -36.65 2.76 -10.49
CA THR A 465 -36.73 4.23 -10.41
C THR A 465 -35.41 4.83 -9.92
N ALA A 466 -34.76 4.24 -8.92
CA ALA A 466 -33.45 4.69 -8.46
C ALA A 466 -32.37 4.51 -9.55
N LYS A 467 -32.37 3.35 -10.24
CA LYS A 467 -31.47 3.09 -11.35
C LYS A 467 -31.64 4.09 -12.49
N GLN A 468 -32.88 4.39 -12.88
CA GLN A 468 -33.17 5.36 -13.92
C GLN A 468 -32.69 6.77 -13.54
N ALA A 469 -32.79 7.15 -12.27
CA ALA A 469 -32.28 8.42 -11.77
C ALA A 469 -30.75 8.51 -11.94
N TYR A 470 -30.01 7.46 -11.56
CA TYR A 470 -28.56 7.38 -11.77
C TYR A 470 -28.19 7.45 -13.26
N GLN A 471 -28.86 6.66 -14.12
CA GLN A 471 -28.59 6.65 -15.55
C GLN A 471 -28.81 8.03 -16.19
N LYS A 472 -29.86 8.73 -15.79
CA LYS A 472 -30.13 10.10 -16.25
C LYS A 472 -29.06 11.08 -15.76
N HIS A 473 -28.60 10.94 -14.52
CA HIS A 473 -27.52 11.75 -13.96
C HIS A 473 -26.21 11.53 -14.69
N ARG A 474 -25.81 10.27 -14.93
CA ARG A 474 -24.61 9.93 -15.71
C ARG A 474 -24.67 10.50 -17.12
N ALA A 475 -25.79 10.31 -17.83
CA ALA A 475 -25.98 10.85 -19.18
C ALA A 475 -25.95 12.39 -19.23
N ALA A 476 -26.29 13.07 -18.15
CA ALA A 476 -26.21 14.52 -18.05
C ALA A 476 -24.80 15.05 -17.73
N ASN A 477 -23.88 14.18 -17.31
CA ASN A 477 -22.52 14.50 -16.87
C ASN A 477 -21.46 13.60 -17.53
N GLU A 478 -21.67 13.19 -18.78
CA GLU A 478 -20.90 12.12 -19.47
C GLU A 478 -19.38 12.29 -19.32
N GLU A 479 -18.83 13.48 -19.60
CA GLU A 479 -17.40 13.78 -19.49
C GLU A 479 -16.83 13.55 -18.09
N ALA A 480 -17.62 13.77 -17.03
CA ALA A 480 -17.17 13.59 -15.65
C ALA A 480 -17.18 12.11 -15.19
N PHE A 481 -17.76 11.22 -16.00
CA PHE A 481 -17.75 9.77 -15.80
C PHE A 481 -16.72 9.05 -16.68
N GLU A 482 -15.86 9.79 -17.39
CA GLU A 482 -14.72 9.25 -18.10
C GLU A 482 -13.55 9.10 -17.11
N LYS A 483 -13.07 7.87 -16.91
CA LYS A 483 -11.89 7.62 -16.08
C LYS A 483 -10.66 8.20 -16.77
N PRO A 484 -9.74 8.87 -16.04
CA PRO A 484 -8.48 9.30 -16.62
C PRO A 484 -7.66 8.10 -17.13
N GLU A 485 -6.87 8.32 -18.19
CA GLU A 485 -5.97 7.30 -18.76
C GLU A 485 -4.50 7.75 -18.74
N GLY A 486 -3.59 6.77 -18.87
CA GLY A 486 -2.14 6.99 -18.92
C GLY A 486 -1.60 7.72 -17.69
N MET A 487 -0.65 8.63 -17.89
CA MET A 487 -0.02 9.41 -16.80
C MET A 487 -1.03 10.22 -15.96
N SER A 488 -2.18 10.60 -16.52
CA SER A 488 -3.21 11.33 -15.79
C SER A 488 -3.87 10.46 -14.71
N ALA A 489 -4.05 9.16 -14.98
CA ALA A 489 -4.66 8.21 -14.04
C ALA A 489 -3.85 8.02 -12.76
N ILE A 490 -2.53 8.24 -12.82
CA ILE A 490 -1.64 8.10 -11.68
C ILE A 490 -1.89 9.21 -10.64
N PHE A 491 -2.02 10.47 -11.10
CA PHE A 491 -2.02 11.63 -10.22
C PHE A 491 -3.38 12.30 -9.99
N ASN A 492 -4.40 11.92 -10.77
CA ASN A 492 -5.72 12.53 -10.70
C ASN A 492 -6.76 11.48 -10.26
N PRO A 493 -7.18 11.49 -8.98
CA PRO A 493 -8.26 10.64 -8.51
C PRO A 493 -9.55 10.84 -9.31
N TYR A 494 -10.19 9.72 -9.68
CA TYR A 494 -11.48 9.73 -10.36
C TYR A 494 -12.62 9.96 -9.35
N LEU A 495 -13.33 11.09 -9.49
CA LEU A 495 -14.38 11.56 -8.57
C LEU A 495 -15.59 12.13 -9.35
N PRO A 496 -16.49 11.27 -9.85
CA PRO A 496 -17.69 11.73 -10.55
C PRO A 496 -18.62 12.54 -9.63
N PRO A 497 -19.38 13.52 -10.16
CA PRO A 497 -20.23 14.39 -9.36
C PRO A 497 -21.39 13.61 -8.73
N GLU A 498 -21.70 13.90 -7.47
CA GLU A 498 -22.80 13.22 -6.76
C GLU A 498 -24.20 13.64 -7.29
N ILE A 499 -25.14 12.69 -7.23
CA ILE A 499 -26.55 12.85 -7.62
C ILE A 499 -27.38 13.53 -6.52
N SER A 500 -28.42 14.28 -6.91
CA SER A 500 -29.41 14.85 -5.98
C SER A 500 -30.78 14.21 -6.21
N TYR A 501 -31.48 13.91 -5.12
CA TYR A 501 -32.83 13.34 -5.16
C TYR A 501 -33.83 14.34 -4.59
N ASP A 502 -34.81 14.76 -5.39
CA ASP A 502 -35.90 15.58 -4.86
C ASP A 502 -36.88 14.73 -4.03
N ASN A 503 -37.69 15.42 -3.22
CA ASN A 503 -38.62 14.78 -2.29
C ASN A 503 -39.67 13.88 -2.97
N ASP A 504 -40.09 14.19 -4.20
CA ASP A 504 -41.14 13.42 -4.86
C ASP A 504 -40.57 12.17 -5.56
N LEU A 505 -39.36 12.30 -6.13
CA LEU A 505 -38.57 11.16 -6.57
C LEU A 505 -38.25 10.22 -5.40
N MET A 506 -37.77 10.74 -4.27
CA MET A 506 -37.44 9.90 -3.11
C MET A 506 -38.67 9.20 -2.53
N LYS A 507 -39.83 9.86 -2.44
CA LYS A 507 -41.09 9.20 -2.05
C LYS A 507 -41.47 8.07 -2.99
N THR A 508 -41.25 8.24 -4.30
CA THR A 508 -41.53 7.21 -5.30
C THR A 508 -40.62 6.01 -5.10
N ILE A 509 -39.31 6.24 -4.95
CA ILE A 509 -38.30 5.21 -4.67
C ILE A 509 -38.62 4.48 -3.36
N ALA A 510 -38.98 5.21 -2.30
CA ALA A 510 -39.34 4.65 -1.00
C ALA A 510 -40.65 3.84 -1.05
N ALA A 511 -41.61 4.19 -1.91
CA ALA A 511 -42.86 3.46 -2.06
C ALA A 511 -42.64 2.08 -2.72
N GLU A 512 -41.73 1.98 -3.68
CA GLU A 512 -41.48 0.74 -4.46
C GLU A 512 -40.43 -0.21 -3.86
N SER A 513 -39.60 0.26 -2.94
CA SER A 513 -38.45 -0.49 -2.39
C SER A 513 -38.72 -0.97 -0.97
N ASP A 514 -38.17 -2.11 -0.57
CA ASP A 514 -38.31 -2.66 0.78
C ASP A 514 -37.36 -2.00 1.79
N LEU A 515 -36.18 -1.57 1.31
CA LEU A 515 -35.15 -0.86 2.07
C LEU A 515 -34.31 0.05 1.16
N ALA A 516 -33.49 0.92 1.75
CA ALA A 516 -32.51 1.73 1.03
C ALA A 516 -31.08 1.38 1.41
N ILE A 517 -30.19 1.43 0.42
CA ILE A 517 -28.75 1.45 0.62
C ILE A 517 -28.19 2.72 -0.03
N ILE A 518 -27.48 3.51 0.77
CA ILE A 518 -26.72 4.66 0.30
C ILE A 518 -25.25 4.25 0.27
N THR A 519 -24.59 4.39 -0.88
CA THR A 519 -23.14 4.20 -0.97
C THR A 519 -22.44 5.55 -1.01
N ILE A 520 -21.58 5.80 -0.03
CA ILE A 520 -20.71 6.99 0.02
C ILE A 520 -19.31 6.53 -0.38
N GLY A 521 -18.78 7.12 -1.45
CA GLY A 521 -17.48 6.75 -2.01
C GLY A 521 -16.44 7.85 -1.89
N ARG A 522 -15.18 7.48 -1.69
CA ARG A 522 -14.02 8.38 -1.72
C ARG A 522 -12.88 7.69 -2.46
N ASN A 523 -12.28 8.41 -3.40
CA ASN A 523 -11.05 8.01 -4.04
C ASN A 523 -9.93 8.98 -3.64
N SER A 524 -8.73 8.45 -3.47
CA SER A 524 -7.50 9.19 -3.18
C SER A 524 -6.34 8.44 -3.81
N GLY A 525 -5.17 9.07 -3.87
CA GLY A 525 -4.05 8.42 -4.50
C GLY A 525 -2.74 9.14 -4.28
N GLU A 526 -1.75 8.59 -4.95
CA GLU A 526 -0.40 9.12 -5.01
C GLU A 526 -0.34 10.57 -5.51
N GLY A 527 0.48 11.38 -4.85
CA GLY A 527 0.80 12.74 -5.28
C GLY A 527 -0.15 13.83 -4.78
N GLY A 528 -1.15 13.52 -3.96
CA GLY A 528 -1.98 14.54 -3.33
C GLY A 528 -2.56 14.10 -1.99
N ASP A 529 -2.42 14.94 -0.97
CA ASP A 529 -3.11 14.73 0.30
C ASP A 529 -4.59 15.14 0.21
N ARG A 530 -5.42 14.46 1.00
CA ARG A 530 -6.86 14.73 1.13
C ARG A 530 -7.13 16.04 1.86
N ILE A 531 -8.38 16.48 1.80
CA ILE A 531 -8.82 17.76 2.39
C ILE A 531 -10.07 17.60 3.26
N VAL A 532 -10.41 18.66 4.00
CA VAL A 532 -11.58 18.67 4.89
C VAL A 532 -12.90 18.68 4.08
N ALA A 533 -13.08 19.67 3.21
CA ALA A 533 -14.37 19.96 2.58
C ALA A 533 -14.66 19.01 1.41
N ASN A 534 -15.87 18.42 1.40
CA ASN A 534 -16.34 17.48 0.37
C ASN A 534 -15.46 16.24 0.18
N ASP A 535 -14.61 15.93 1.17
CA ASP A 535 -13.75 14.75 1.17
C ASP A 535 -13.81 14.10 2.57
N PHE A 536 -13.09 14.61 3.57
CA PHE A 536 -13.25 14.12 4.95
C PHE A 536 -14.67 14.36 5.48
N LEU A 537 -15.24 15.54 5.22
CA LEU A 537 -16.64 15.84 5.49
C LEU A 537 -17.52 15.41 4.31
N LEU A 538 -18.74 14.95 4.62
CA LEU A 538 -19.78 14.80 3.60
C LEU A 538 -20.07 16.15 2.94
N SER A 539 -20.23 16.13 1.63
CA SER A 539 -20.74 17.26 0.85
C SER A 539 -22.21 17.55 1.18
N ASP A 540 -22.68 18.74 0.84
CA ASP A 540 -24.08 19.11 1.08
C ASP A 540 -25.06 18.17 0.35
N LYS A 541 -24.71 17.73 -0.85
CA LYS A 541 -25.51 16.73 -1.61
C LYS A 541 -25.61 15.39 -0.89
N GLU A 542 -24.51 14.91 -0.29
CA GLU A 542 -24.50 13.65 0.45
C GLU A 542 -25.29 13.74 1.76
N LYS A 543 -25.18 14.88 2.46
CA LYS A 543 -25.99 15.15 3.67
C LYS A 543 -27.49 15.21 3.33
N ASP A 544 -27.84 15.88 2.24
CA ASP A 544 -29.23 15.99 1.77
C ASP A 544 -29.77 14.62 1.34
N MET A 545 -28.98 13.85 0.57
CA MET A 545 -29.32 12.48 0.17
C MET A 545 -29.56 11.60 1.40
N LEU A 546 -28.64 11.61 2.38
CA LEU A 546 -28.74 10.80 3.59
C LEU A 546 -29.99 11.17 4.40
N SER A 547 -30.16 12.45 4.70
CA SER A 547 -31.27 12.93 5.53
C SER A 547 -32.62 12.65 4.86
N THR A 548 -32.75 12.98 3.57
CA THR A 548 -34.00 12.78 2.82
C THR A 548 -34.36 11.30 2.69
N THR A 549 -33.37 10.43 2.49
CA THR A 549 -33.58 8.98 2.43
C THR A 549 -34.00 8.43 3.78
N CYS A 550 -33.28 8.75 4.86
CA CYS A 550 -33.62 8.30 6.21
C CYS A 550 -35.04 8.73 6.59
N GLU A 551 -35.38 10.00 6.38
CA GLU A 551 -36.73 10.52 6.64
C GLU A 551 -37.81 9.77 5.85
N ALA A 552 -37.60 9.56 4.54
CA ALA A 552 -38.60 8.93 3.67
C ALA A 552 -38.81 7.44 4.00
N PHE A 553 -37.73 6.67 4.18
CA PHE A 553 -37.79 5.23 4.42
C PHE A 553 -38.21 4.91 5.85
N GLN A 554 -37.67 5.59 6.86
CA GLN A 554 -38.01 5.31 8.26
C GLN A 554 -39.45 5.73 8.58
N LYS A 555 -39.96 6.82 7.97
CA LYS A 555 -41.39 7.16 8.06
C LYS A 555 -42.31 6.10 7.45
N ALA A 556 -41.81 5.35 6.46
CA ALA A 556 -42.51 4.20 5.88
C ALA A 556 -42.28 2.90 6.66
N GLY A 557 -41.55 2.92 7.78
CA GLY A 557 -41.20 1.74 8.56
C GLY A 557 -40.13 0.85 7.92
N LYS A 558 -39.32 1.40 7.01
CA LYS A 558 -38.29 0.70 6.25
C LYS A 558 -36.89 1.09 6.72
N LYS A 559 -35.94 0.16 6.56
CA LYS A 559 -34.55 0.32 7.02
C LYS A 559 -33.70 1.06 5.98
N VAL A 560 -32.71 1.80 6.48
CA VAL A 560 -31.68 2.46 5.67
C VAL A 560 -30.30 2.01 6.10
N ILE A 561 -29.50 1.57 5.13
CA ILE A 561 -28.12 1.13 5.34
C ILE A 561 -27.19 2.09 4.60
N VAL A 562 -26.06 2.43 5.21
CA VAL A 562 -24.95 3.13 4.55
C VAL A 562 -23.81 2.15 4.30
N VAL A 563 -23.33 2.10 3.06
CA VAL A 563 -22.10 1.42 2.67
C VAL A 563 -21.02 2.47 2.42
N LEU A 564 -19.90 2.37 3.11
CA LEU A 564 -18.75 3.27 2.92
C LEU A 564 -17.71 2.60 2.03
N ASN A 565 -17.62 3.06 0.78
CA ASN A 565 -16.64 2.63 -0.21
C ASN A 565 -15.48 3.64 -0.31
N ILE A 566 -14.66 3.69 0.73
CA ILE A 566 -13.66 4.75 0.96
C ILE A 566 -12.26 4.15 1.16
N GLY A 567 -11.22 4.82 0.68
CA GLY A 567 -9.81 4.42 0.88
C GLY A 567 -9.15 5.01 2.13
N GLY A 568 -9.84 5.93 2.83
CA GLY A 568 -9.34 6.55 4.05
C GLY A 568 -10.49 7.05 4.92
N VAL A 569 -10.20 7.33 6.19
CA VAL A 569 -11.19 7.74 7.20
C VAL A 569 -11.95 9.01 6.77
N ILE A 570 -13.24 9.05 7.06
CA ILE A 570 -14.12 10.24 6.92
C ILE A 570 -14.80 10.56 8.25
N GLU A 571 -15.32 11.76 8.37
CA GLU A 571 -16.17 12.18 9.49
C GLU A 571 -17.46 11.36 9.50
N THR A 572 -17.82 10.83 10.67
CA THR A 572 -19.03 10.00 10.84
C THR A 572 -19.90 10.42 12.03
N ALA A 573 -19.36 11.15 13.00
CA ALA A 573 -20.04 11.48 14.25
C ALA A 573 -21.32 12.31 14.03
N SER A 574 -21.34 13.21 13.05
CA SER A 574 -22.45 14.12 12.75
C SER A 574 -23.67 13.42 12.16
N TRP A 575 -23.50 12.22 11.59
CA TRP A 575 -24.55 11.57 10.81
C TRP A 575 -24.74 10.07 11.08
N LYS A 576 -23.82 9.38 11.76
CA LYS A 576 -23.89 7.92 12.00
C LYS A 576 -25.16 7.43 12.69
N ASN A 577 -25.87 8.33 13.38
CA ASN A 577 -27.12 8.01 14.06
C ASN A 577 -28.35 8.06 13.15
N GLN A 578 -28.24 8.59 11.92
CA GLN A 578 -29.36 8.67 10.98
C GLN A 578 -29.74 7.31 10.35
N PRO A 579 -28.82 6.54 9.72
CA PRO A 579 -29.16 5.25 9.16
C PRO A 579 -29.28 4.16 10.23
N ASP A 580 -29.93 3.05 9.91
CA ASP A 580 -30.08 1.90 10.81
C ASP A 580 -28.83 1.02 10.87
N ALA A 581 -28.05 0.94 9.78
CA ALA A 581 -26.78 0.22 9.75
C ALA A 581 -25.71 0.93 8.92
N ILE A 582 -24.45 0.68 9.26
CA ILE A 582 -23.28 1.21 8.54
C ILE A 582 -22.28 0.08 8.34
N VAL A 583 -21.97 -0.23 7.09
CA VAL A 583 -20.93 -1.16 6.69
C VAL A 583 -19.78 -0.38 6.07
N LEU A 584 -18.59 -0.52 6.64
CA LEU A 584 -17.36 -0.02 6.05
C LEU A 584 -16.81 -1.09 5.11
N ALA A 585 -17.04 -0.88 3.82
CA ALA A 585 -16.60 -1.76 2.75
C ALA A 585 -15.13 -1.53 2.36
N TRP A 586 -14.57 -0.38 2.76
CA TRP A 586 -13.29 0.12 2.26
C TRP A 586 -13.28 0.12 0.71
N GLN A 587 -12.20 -0.34 0.09
CA GLN A 587 -12.10 -0.58 -1.36
C GLN A 587 -11.67 -2.04 -1.55
N GLY A 588 -12.60 -2.86 -2.03
CA GLY A 588 -12.52 -4.33 -1.96
C GLY A 588 -11.86 -5.02 -3.16
N GLY A 589 -11.22 -4.27 -4.05
CA GLY A 589 -10.72 -4.81 -5.32
C GLY A 589 -11.85 -5.15 -6.30
N GLN A 590 -11.54 -5.96 -7.32
CA GLN A 590 -12.45 -6.26 -8.43
C GLN A 590 -13.75 -6.96 -8.01
N GLU A 591 -13.73 -7.67 -6.88
CA GLU A 591 -14.89 -8.39 -6.32
C GLU A 591 -15.63 -7.58 -5.23
N GLY A 592 -15.30 -6.30 -5.05
CA GLY A 592 -15.81 -5.48 -3.95
C GLY A 592 -17.34 -5.49 -3.83
N GLY A 593 -18.08 -5.33 -4.93
CA GLY A 593 -19.54 -5.37 -4.93
C GLY A 593 -20.13 -6.72 -4.49
N ASN A 594 -19.54 -7.83 -4.93
CA ASN A 594 -19.92 -9.18 -4.49
C ASN A 594 -19.63 -9.38 -3.00
N ALA A 595 -18.47 -8.91 -2.52
CA ALA A 595 -18.10 -9.02 -1.11
C ALA A 595 -19.01 -8.19 -0.18
N VAL A 596 -19.44 -6.99 -0.62
CA VAL A 596 -20.44 -6.21 0.12
C VAL A 596 -21.76 -6.97 0.16
N ALA A 597 -22.18 -7.57 -0.96
CA ALA A 597 -23.42 -8.35 -1.01
C ALA A 597 -23.40 -9.57 -0.08
N ASP A 598 -22.25 -10.26 0.06
CA ASP A 598 -22.06 -11.38 0.99
C ASP A 598 -22.27 -10.96 2.45
N ILE A 599 -21.75 -9.77 2.82
CA ILE A 599 -21.96 -9.19 4.14
C ILE A 599 -23.43 -8.85 4.33
N LEU A 600 -24.01 -8.09 3.39
CA LEU A 600 -25.39 -7.62 3.50
C LEU A 600 -26.40 -8.79 3.57
N SER A 601 -26.17 -9.89 2.85
CA SER A 601 -27.04 -11.08 2.88
C SER A 601 -26.84 -11.96 4.12
N GLY A 602 -25.77 -11.76 4.88
CA GLY A 602 -25.37 -12.67 5.96
C GLY A 602 -24.75 -13.98 5.49
N ASP A 603 -24.47 -14.12 4.18
CA ASP A 603 -23.68 -15.26 3.66
C ASP A 603 -22.26 -15.25 4.26
N VAL A 604 -21.75 -14.05 4.58
CA VAL A 604 -20.57 -13.85 5.43
C VAL A 604 -20.95 -13.00 6.65
N ASN A 605 -20.55 -13.45 7.83
CA ASN A 605 -20.67 -12.67 9.06
C ASN A 605 -19.49 -11.68 9.15
N PRO A 606 -19.74 -10.36 9.29
CA PRO A 606 -18.70 -9.37 9.52
C PRO A 606 -17.76 -9.76 10.65
N SER A 607 -16.45 -9.71 10.37
CA SER A 607 -15.41 -10.01 11.34
C SER A 607 -14.19 -9.12 11.20
N GLY A 608 -14.26 -8.08 10.37
CA GLY A 608 -13.21 -7.07 10.27
C GLY A 608 -13.26 -6.10 11.45
N LYS A 609 -12.10 -5.57 11.84
CA LYS A 609 -11.97 -4.54 12.87
C LYS A 609 -11.04 -3.41 12.41
N LEU A 610 -11.35 -2.18 12.80
CA LEU A 610 -10.63 -0.97 12.36
C LEU A 610 -9.13 -1.03 12.69
N THR A 611 -8.30 -0.61 11.73
CA THR A 611 -6.85 -0.42 11.92
C THR A 611 -6.43 1.04 11.95
N MET A 612 -7.42 1.94 11.98
CA MET A 612 -7.27 3.38 12.17
C MET A 612 -8.45 3.92 12.97
N THR A 613 -8.18 4.88 13.84
CA THR A 613 -9.21 5.55 14.64
C THR A 613 -10.08 6.45 13.76
N PHE A 614 -11.41 6.42 13.94
CA PHE A 614 -12.32 7.39 13.33
C PHE A 614 -12.55 8.53 14.31
N PRO A 615 -11.95 9.72 14.11
CA PRO A 615 -12.10 10.83 15.04
C PRO A 615 -13.52 11.45 14.97
N VAL A 616 -13.89 12.25 15.97
CA VAL A 616 -15.11 13.06 15.93
C VAL A 616 -14.89 14.28 15.03
N ASP A 617 -13.77 14.98 15.20
CA ASP A 617 -13.28 16.05 14.34
C ASP A 617 -11.84 15.75 13.92
N VAL A 618 -11.44 16.08 12.69
CA VAL A 618 -10.03 15.89 12.27
C VAL A 618 -9.06 16.67 13.17
N ALA A 619 -9.50 17.81 13.73
CA ALA A 619 -8.72 18.60 14.67
C ALA A 619 -8.41 17.87 15.99
N ASP A 620 -9.10 16.77 16.29
CA ASP A 620 -8.82 15.92 17.44
C ASP A 620 -7.57 15.05 17.26
N HIS A 621 -7.05 14.90 16.04
CA HIS A 621 -5.75 14.26 15.83
C HIS A 621 -4.62 15.18 16.30
N ALA A 622 -3.70 14.65 17.12
CA ALA A 622 -2.50 15.38 17.53
C ALA A 622 -1.65 15.86 16.33
N SER A 623 -1.60 15.07 15.25
CA SER A 623 -0.84 15.41 14.05
C SER A 623 -1.48 16.53 13.21
N ASN A 624 -2.75 16.91 13.46
CA ASN A 624 -3.46 17.92 12.66
C ASN A 624 -2.80 19.30 12.71
N ALA A 625 -2.13 19.65 13.82
CA ALA A 625 -1.38 20.91 13.96
C ALA A 625 -0.07 20.95 13.14
N ASN A 626 0.34 19.81 12.59
CA ASN A 626 1.60 19.58 11.89
C ASN A 626 1.37 18.70 10.65
N PHE A 627 0.33 19.00 9.87
CA PHE A 627 -0.01 18.26 8.66
C PHE A 627 -0.60 19.21 7.61
N PRO A 628 -0.24 19.09 6.31
CA PRO A 628 -0.76 19.94 5.25
C PRO A 628 -2.28 19.76 5.06
N GLN A 629 -3.01 20.87 5.03
CA GLN A 629 -4.49 20.86 4.99
C GLN A 629 -5.07 21.25 3.62
N ASN A 630 -4.21 21.62 2.66
CA ASN A 630 -4.60 22.24 1.40
C ASN A 630 -4.55 21.30 0.19
N GLY A 631 -4.08 20.05 0.37
CA GLY A 631 -4.06 19.04 -0.69
C GLY A 631 -3.27 19.47 -1.92
N LEU A 632 -2.08 20.05 -1.74
CA LEU A 632 -1.26 20.51 -2.86
C LEU A 632 -0.90 19.32 -3.75
N PRO A 633 -1.15 19.39 -5.07
CA PRO A 633 -0.75 18.33 -5.98
C PRO A 633 0.75 18.31 -6.17
N MET A 634 1.28 17.12 -6.47
CA MET A 634 2.66 16.94 -6.90
C MET A 634 2.93 17.69 -8.21
N GLN A 635 4.14 18.24 -8.32
CA GLN A 635 4.65 18.79 -9.56
C GLN A 635 5.60 17.80 -10.25
N ILE A 636 5.16 17.22 -11.37
CA ILE A 636 5.95 16.25 -12.15
C ILE A 636 7.30 16.85 -12.60
N THR A 637 7.34 18.15 -12.89
CA THR A 637 8.60 18.83 -13.27
C THR A 637 9.65 18.75 -12.18
N ASP A 638 9.23 18.88 -10.91
CA ASP A 638 10.13 18.86 -9.78
C ASP A 638 10.66 17.43 -9.55
N MET A 639 9.85 16.41 -9.82
CA MET A 639 10.27 15.00 -9.77
C MET A 639 11.30 14.68 -10.86
N LEU A 640 11.11 15.15 -12.09
CA LEU A 640 12.00 14.83 -13.21
C LEU A 640 13.30 15.62 -13.24
N PHE A 641 13.26 16.90 -12.86
CA PHE A 641 14.39 17.82 -13.04
C PHE A 641 15.04 18.26 -11.74
N GLY A 642 14.45 17.92 -10.59
CA GLY A 642 14.85 18.48 -9.31
C GLY A 642 14.30 19.89 -9.11
N LYS A 643 14.35 20.37 -7.86
CA LYS A 643 14.18 21.78 -7.52
C LYS A 643 15.33 22.23 -6.60
N ASP A 644 15.66 23.52 -6.63
CA ASP A 644 16.67 24.08 -5.74
C ASP A 644 16.22 23.98 -4.26
N GLU A 645 17.17 23.81 -3.34
CA GLU A 645 16.84 23.83 -1.91
C GLU A 645 16.26 25.18 -1.51
N VAL A 646 15.16 25.14 -0.75
CA VAL A 646 14.53 26.33 -0.21
C VAL A 646 15.38 26.85 0.96
N PRO A 647 15.80 28.13 0.96
CA PRO A 647 16.51 28.71 2.10
C PRO A 647 15.71 28.55 3.40
N GLU A 648 16.39 28.33 4.51
CA GLU A 648 15.75 28.02 5.81
C GLU A 648 14.75 29.10 6.25
N ASP A 649 15.03 30.37 5.97
CA ASP A 649 14.16 31.50 6.29
C ASP A 649 12.96 31.67 5.35
N GLU A 650 12.92 30.92 4.25
CA GLU A 650 11.82 30.87 3.27
C GLU A 650 11.00 29.58 3.37
N MET A 651 11.45 28.58 4.14
CA MET A 651 10.78 27.28 4.27
C MET A 651 9.37 27.42 4.85
N VAL A 652 8.41 26.74 4.21
CA VAL A 652 7.03 26.68 4.66
C VAL A 652 6.79 25.43 5.51
N LYS A 653 6.33 25.63 6.75
CA LYS A 653 5.92 24.53 7.64
C LYS A 653 4.83 23.68 7.00
N ASP A 654 4.91 22.37 7.21
CA ASP A 654 4.07 21.29 6.69
C ASP A 654 4.13 21.09 5.17
N VAL A 655 4.97 21.88 4.48
CA VAL A 655 5.29 21.73 3.06
C VAL A 655 6.77 21.37 2.91
N ASP A 656 7.69 22.28 3.24
CA ASP A 656 9.14 22.06 3.12
C ASP A 656 9.73 21.34 4.32
N TYR A 657 9.13 21.46 5.49
CA TYR A 657 9.45 20.64 6.67
C TYR A 657 8.20 20.37 7.50
N THR A 658 8.14 19.22 8.16
CA THR A 658 7.02 18.84 9.02
C THR A 658 7.57 18.36 10.36
N ASN A 659 7.12 18.96 11.46
CA ASN A 659 7.53 18.54 12.81
C ASN A 659 6.55 17.51 13.36
N TYR A 660 7.01 16.31 13.70
CA TYR A 660 6.18 15.28 14.33
C TYR A 660 6.14 15.52 15.84
N GLU A 661 5.58 16.67 16.25
CA GLU A 661 5.54 17.13 17.64
C GLU A 661 4.66 16.25 18.53
N GLU A 662 3.74 15.48 17.94
CA GLU A 662 2.95 14.49 18.66
C GLU A 662 3.79 13.29 19.15
N GLY A 663 5.01 13.11 18.63
CA GLY A 663 5.93 12.06 19.04
C GLY A 663 5.31 10.66 18.91
N ILE A 664 5.25 9.94 20.03
CA ILE A 664 4.65 8.58 20.10
C ILE A 664 3.12 8.58 20.20
N TYR A 665 2.49 9.76 20.31
CA TYR A 665 1.05 9.90 20.42
C TYR A 665 0.42 10.03 19.03
N VAL A 666 0.48 8.93 18.27
CA VAL A 666 -0.17 8.76 16.97
C VAL A 666 -1.35 7.80 17.10
N GLY A 667 -2.48 8.11 16.45
CA GLY A 667 -3.67 7.27 16.48
C GLY A 667 -4.23 7.08 17.89
N TYR A 668 -4.73 5.88 18.20
CA TYR A 668 -5.33 5.57 19.50
C TYR A 668 -4.43 5.86 20.71
N ARG A 669 -3.10 5.83 20.56
CA ARG A 669 -2.15 6.21 21.62
C ARG A 669 -2.41 7.65 22.09
N HIS A 670 -2.72 8.56 21.17
CA HIS A 670 -3.12 9.92 21.50
C HIS A 670 -4.51 9.97 22.12
N PHE A 671 -5.51 9.43 21.40
CA PHE A 671 -6.91 9.57 21.82
C PHE A 671 -7.16 9.00 23.22
N ASP A 672 -6.52 7.87 23.54
CA ASP A 672 -6.63 7.26 24.86
C ASP A 672 -5.89 8.11 25.92
N LYS A 673 -4.69 8.64 25.60
CA LYS A 673 -3.92 9.49 26.53
C LYS A 673 -4.60 10.82 26.83
N ALA A 674 -5.17 11.45 25.81
CA ALA A 674 -5.83 12.74 25.92
C ALA A 674 -7.26 12.62 26.46
N GLY A 675 -7.82 11.41 26.54
CA GLY A 675 -9.21 11.19 26.94
C GLY A 675 -10.20 11.79 25.94
N VAL A 676 -9.84 11.81 24.66
CA VAL A 676 -10.67 12.39 23.59
C VAL A 676 -11.63 11.33 23.08
N GLU A 677 -12.89 11.74 22.91
CA GLU A 677 -13.92 10.89 22.33
C GLU A 677 -13.68 10.70 20.84
N VAL A 678 -14.01 9.50 20.35
CA VAL A 678 -13.83 9.11 18.95
C VAL A 678 -15.15 8.60 18.41
N SER A 679 -15.36 8.74 17.10
CA SER A 679 -16.57 8.19 16.49
C SER A 679 -16.55 6.67 16.54
N TYR A 680 -15.41 6.05 16.18
CA TYR A 680 -15.15 4.63 16.38
C TYR A 680 -13.67 4.43 16.78
N PRO A 681 -13.40 3.69 17.86
CA PRO A 681 -12.03 3.48 18.33
C PRO A 681 -11.26 2.48 17.47
N PHE A 682 -9.93 2.55 17.53
CA PHE A 682 -9.06 1.53 16.95
C PHE A 682 -9.45 0.11 17.40
N GLY A 683 -9.41 -0.84 16.47
CA GLY A 683 -9.80 -2.21 16.72
C GLY A 683 -11.31 -2.42 16.90
N TYR A 684 -12.17 -1.46 16.59
CA TYR A 684 -13.63 -1.62 16.66
C TYR A 684 -14.20 -2.35 15.44
N GLY A 685 -15.23 -3.17 15.65
CA GLY A 685 -16.03 -3.80 14.60
C GLY A 685 -17.07 -4.73 15.21
N LEU A 686 -18.30 -4.67 14.71
CA LEU A 686 -19.41 -5.52 15.14
C LEU A 686 -19.45 -6.83 14.34
N SER A 687 -20.26 -7.77 14.84
CA SER A 687 -20.56 -9.05 14.20
C SER A 687 -22.08 -9.29 14.25
N TYR A 688 -22.60 -10.18 13.39
CA TYR A 688 -23.97 -10.71 13.51
C TYR A 688 -24.15 -11.71 14.64
N THR A 689 -23.05 -12.07 15.33
CA THR A 689 -23.09 -12.88 16.54
C THR A 689 -22.39 -12.17 17.70
N SER A 690 -22.41 -12.79 18.88
CA SER A 690 -21.74 -12.29 20.08
C SER A 690 -20.73 -13.31 20.61
N PHE A 691 -19.69 -12.83 21.28
CA PHE A 691 -18.63 -13.67 21.81
C PHE A 691 -18.40 -13.42 23.29
N GLU A 692 -18.17 -14.50 24.04
CA GLU A 692 -17.75 -14.46 25.43
C GLU A 692 -16.29 -14.87 25.57
N TYR A 693 -15.55 -14.13 26.40
CA TYR A 693 -14.16 -14.40 26.70
C TYR A 693 -14.08 -15.16 28.03
N GLY A 694 -13.53 -16.36 27.99
CA GLY A 694 -13.20 -17.16 29.16
C GLY A 694 -12.07 -16.56 29.98
N ASP A 695 -11.66 -17.26 31.03
CA ASP A 695 -10.57 -16.79 31.87
C ASP A 695 -9.24 -16.78 31.11
N MET A 696 -8.53 -15.66 31.23
CA MET A 696 -7.24 -15.46 30.60
C MET A 696 -6.17 -16.11 31.48
N GLU A 697 -5.49 -17.11 30.93
CA GLU A 697 -4.33 -17.73 31.56
C GLU A 697 -3.05 -17.09 31.03
N MET A 698 -2.12 -16.82 31.92
CA MET A 698 -0.85 -16.18 31.59
C MET A 698 0.29 -16.82 32.37
N SER A 699 1.40 -17.05 31.68
CA SER A 699 2.65 -17.52 32.27
C SER A 699 3.84 -16.83 31.61
N GLN A 700 4.96 -16.74 32.32
CA GLN A 700 6.22 -16.28 31.77
C GLN A 700 7.20 -17.44 31.72
N GLU A 701 7.79 -17.66 30.55
CA GLU A 701 8.89 -18.59 30.35
C GLU A 701 10.05 -17.84 29.71
N ASN A 702 11.16 -17.72 30.44
CA ASN A 702 12.31 -16.89 30.04
C ASN A 702 11.85 -15.45 29.72
N ASP A 703 12.21 -14.93 28.55
CA ASP A 703 11.84 -13.60 28.06
C ASP A 703 10.55 -13.61 27.22
N THR A 704 9.63 -14.55 27.46
CA THR A 704 8.36 -14.66 26.71
C THR A 704 7.18 -14.82 27.66
N ILE A 705 6.16 -13.99 27.47
CA ILE A 705 4.88 -14.07 28.15
C ILE A 705 3.92 -14.84 27.26
N LYS A 706 3.47 -16.00 27.73
CA LYS A 706 2.51 -16.85 27.03
C LYS A 706 1.12 -16.61 27.58
N ILE A 707 0.17 -16.35 26.69
CA ILE A 707 -1.21 -16.00 27.02
C ILE A 707 -2.15 -16.98 26.31
N SER A 708 -3.18 -17.44 27.02
CA SER A 708 -4.25 -18.28 26.48
C SER A 708 -5.61 -17.71 26.89
N VAL A 709 -6.51 -17.54 25.92
CA VAL A 709 -7.88 -17.02 26.15
C VAL A 709 -8.89 -17.87 25.37
N PRO A 710 -9.80 -18.58 26.06
CA PRO A 710 -10.96 -19.20 25.42
C PRO A 710 -11.94 -18.15 24.92
N VAL A 711 -12.45 -18.30 23.71
CA VAL A 711 -13.47 -17.43 23.11
C VAL A 711 -14.60 -18.32 22.62
N THR A 712 -15.81 -18.09 23.11
CA THR A 712 -17.01 -18.86 22.77
C THR A 712 -17.98 -18.01 21.98
N ASN A 713 -18.50 -18.54 20.87
CA ASN A 713 -19.60 -17.92 20.15
C ASN A 713 -20.91 -18.16 20.91
N MET A 714 -21.53 -17.09 21.39
CA MET A 714 -22.73 -17.12 22.23
C MET A 714 -24.03 -16.82 21.46
N GLY A 715 -23.92 -16.38 20.21
CA GLY A 715 -25.11 -16.13 19.37
C GLY A 715 -25.51 -17.35 18.54
N GLU A 716 -26.43 -17.12 17.61
CA GLU A 716 -27.07 -18.17 16.80
C GLU A 716 -26.39 -18.37 15.43
N SER A 717 -25.58 -17.41 14.99
CA SER A 717 -24.90 -17.42 13.70
C SER A 717 -23.41 -17.76 13.86
N ALA A 718 -22.84 -18.47 12.90
CA ALA A 718 -21.40 -18.69 12.86
C ALA A 718 -20.64 -17.36 12.68
N GLY A 719 -19.46 -17.24 13.28
CA GLY A 719 -18.66 -16.02 13.18
C GLY A 719 -17.21 -16.22 13.63
N LYS A 720 -16.36 -15.23 13.32
CA LYS A 720 -14.98 -15.14 13.80
C LYS A 720 -14.86 -13.96 14.75
N GLU A 721 -14.01 -14.08 15.76
CA GLU A 721 -13.67 -12.99 16.66
C GLU A 721 -12.18 -12.68 16.63
N ILE A 722 -11.85 -11.38 16.69
CA ILE A 722 -10.46 -10.90 16.83
C ILE A 722 -10.24 -10.49 18.28
N VAL A 723 -9.27 -11.11 18.93
CA VAL A 723 -8.79 -10.71 20.26
C VAL A 723 -7.52 -9.88 20.14
N GLN A 724 -7.57 -8.68 20.72
CA GLN A 724 -6.47 -7.74 20.75
C GLN A 724 -5.85 -7.73 22.15
N PHE A 725 -4.52 -7.82 22.23
CA PHE A 725 -3.78 -7.86 23.49
C PHE A 725 -3.02 -6.55 23.68
N TYR A 726 -3.55 -5.72 24.57
CA TYR A 726 -2.96 -4.43 24.94
C TYR A 726 -2.17 -4.55 26.24
N VAL A 727 -1.08 -3.80 26.34
CA VAL A 727 -0.28 -3.72 27.57
C VAL A 727 -0.26 -2.28 28.06
N SER A 728 -0.45 -2.13 29.37
CA SER A 728 -0.34 -0.87 30.10
C SER A 728 0.60 -1.03 31.29
N LYS A 729 1.26 0.06 31.70
CA LYS A 729 2.10 0.07 32.90
C LYS A 729 1.38 0.81 34.02
N ASP A 730 1.19 0.13 35.16
CA ASP A 730 0.46 0.68 36.31
C ASP A 730 1.17 1.88 36.96
N SER A 731 2.49 1.97 36.82
CA SER A 731 3.32 3.05 37.34
C SER A 731 4.53 3.23 36.42
N THR A 732 4.69 4.43 35.88
CA THR A 732 5.68 4.82 34.88
C THR A 732 6.48 6.03 35.38
N GLN A 733 7.79 6.04 35.16
CA GLN A 733 8.68 7.18 35.39
C GLN A 733 8.91 8.00 34.12
N ILE A 734 8.51 7.45 32.97
CA ILE A 734 8.56 8.13 31.68
C ILE A 734 7.16 8.50 31.21
N ASP A 735 7.10 9.42 30.27
CA ASP A 735 5.88 9.68 29.53
C ASP A 735 5.60 8.53 28.54
N ARG A 736 4.35 8.02 28.51
CA ARG A 736 3.93 6.82 27.77
C ARG A 736 2.44 6.90 27.41
N PRO A 737 2.04 6.29 26.27
CA PRO A 737 0.65 5.93 26.00
C PRO A 737 0.01 5.16 27.16
N GLU A 738 -1.31 5.31 27.31
CA GLU A 738 -2.08 4.58 28.32
C GLU A 738 -2.04 3.06 28.09
N GLN A 739 -1.96 2.66 26.83
CA GLN A 739 -1.81 1.28 26.42
C GLN A 739 -1.22 1.20 25.02
N GLU A 740 -0.62 0.05 24.71
CA GLU A 740 -0.07 -0.28 23.41
C GLU A 740 -0.46 -1.70 23.02
N LEU A 741 -0.83 -1.92 21.77
CA LEU A 741 -1.06 -3.24 21.21
C LEU A 741 0.27 -4.01 21.14
N LYS A 742 0.29 -5.25 21.64
CA LYS A 742 1.50 -6.11 21.66
C LYS A 742 1.29 -7.50 21.08
N ALA A 743 0.05 -7.95 20.91
CA ALA A 743 -0.31 -9.13 20.13
C ALA A 743 -1.77 -9.05 19.66
N PHE A 744 -2.12 -9.86 18.67
CA PHE A 744 -3.51 -10.12 18.30
C PHE A 744 -3.64 -11.56 17.81
N ALA A 745 -4.86 -12.09 17.85
CA ALA A 745 -5.20 -13.37 17.24
C ALA A 745 -6.66 -13.35 16.78
N LYS A 746 -6.96 -14.11 15.73
CA LYS A 746 -8.32 -14.30 15.22
C LYS A 746 -8.73 -15.75 15.39
N THR A 747 -9.96 -15.99 15.85
CA THR A 747 -10.50 -17.35 15.95
C THR A 747 -10.68 -17.96 14.57
N LYS A 748 -10.78 -19.29 14.56
CA LYS A 748 -11.43 -20.01 13.45
C LYS A 748 -12.88 -19.53 13.30
N LEU A 749 -13.56 -19.94 12.23
CA LEU A 749 -15.00 -19.80 12.16
C LEU A 749 -15.64 -20.67 13.25
N LEU A 750 -16.38 -20.05 14.17
CA LEU A 750 -17.03 -20.73 15.28
C LEU A 750 -18.52 -20.84 15.01
N ASP A 751 -19.04 -22.07 14.99
CA ASP A 751 -20.47 -22.32 15.06
C ASP A 751 -21.06 -21.84 16.40
N ALA A 752 -22.39 -21.71 16.47
CA ALA A 752 -23.10 -21.35 17.70
C ALA A 752 -22.72 -22.30 18.87
N GLY A 753 -22.28 -21.73 19.99
CA GLY A 753 -21.83 -22.46 21.18
C GLY A 753 -20.43 -23.06 21.09
N ALA A 754 -19.73 -22.95 19.95
CA ALA A 754 -18.36 -23.45 19.81
C ALA A 754 -17.34 -22.52 20.47
N THR A 755 -16.26 -23.09 20.99
CA THR A 755 -15.15 -22.38 21.64
C THR A 755 -13.84 -22.64 20.90
N ASP A 756 -13.08 -21.58 20.64
CA ASP A 756 -11.67 -21.65 20.25
C ASP A 756 -10.80 -21.11 21.39
N THR A 757 -9.60 -21.65 21.58
CA THR A 757 -8.66 -21.16 22.59
C THR A 757 -7.47 -20.51 21.88
N LEU A 758 -7.50 -19.18 21.87
CA LEU A 758 -6.45 -18.38 21.26
C LEU A 758 -5.21 -18.39 22.14
N ARG A 759 -4.04 -18.52 21.51
CA ARG A 759 -2.75 -18.52 22.19
C ARG A 759 -1.84 -17.52 21.50
N VAL A 760 -1.26 -16.60 22.28
CA VAL A 760 -0.30 -15.62 21.79
C VAL A 760 0.92 -15.57 22.69
N ASN A 761 2.04 -15.17 22.10
CA ASN A 761 3.29 -14.96 22.80
C ASN A 761 3.67 -13.47 22.67
N ILE A 762 4.00 -12.84 23.79
CA ILE A 762 4.55 -11.48 23.83
C ILE A 762 5.97 -11.60 24.37
N ALA A 763 6.96 -11.34 23.52
CA ALA A 763 8.34 -11.28 23.97
C ALA A 763 8.56 -10.02 24.84
N VAL A 764 9.31 -10.15 25.93
CA VAL A 764 9.51 -9.08 26.92
C VAL A 764 10.19 -7.86 26.29
N ASN A 765 10.98 -8.04 25.23
CA ASN A 765 11.58 -6.95 24.47
C ASN A 765 10.55 -6.04 23.79
N TYR A 766 9.36 -6.52 23.41
CA TYR A 766 8.28 -5.67 22.87
C TYR A 766 7.66 -4.74 23.91
N LEU A 767 7.95 -4.94 25.21
CA LEU A 767 7.49 -4.08 26.30
C LEU A 767 8.48 -2.95 26.63
N ARG A 768 9.62 -2.90 25.93
CA ARG A 768 10.64 -1.87 26.09
C ARG A 768 10.21 -0.58 25.43
N TYR A 769 10.76 0.51 25.92
CA TYR A 769 10.68 1.84 25.32
C TYR A 769 12.08 2.27 24.87
N TRP A 770 12.15 3.22 23.93
CA TRP A 770 13.42 3.78 23.51
C TRP A 770 13.85 4.92 24.46
N ASN A 771 14.98 4.73 25.13
CA ASN A 771 15.55 5.71 26.05
C ASN A 771 16.57 6.60 25.32
N GLU A 772 16.13 7.78 24.87
CA GLU A 772 16.97 8.71 24.09
C GLU A 772 18.23 9.16 24.84
N ASN A 773 18.20 9.26 26.17
CA ASN A 773 19.38 9.66 26.97
C ASN A 773 20.51 8.61 26.93
N GLN A 774 20.17 7.35 26.64
CA GLN A 774 21.11 6.23 26.59
C GLN A 774 21.23 5.63 25.19
N SER A 775 20.42 6.08 24.23
CA SER A 775 20.31 5.54 22.88
C SER A 775 20.15 4.01 22.85
N GLN A 776 19.25 3.48 23.70
CA GLN A 776 18.99 2.05 23.78
C GLN A 776 17.55 1.72 24.22
N TRP A 777 17.09 0.53 23.86
CA TRP A 777 15.85 -0.05 24.38
C TRP A 777 15.96 -0.39 25.87
N SER A 778 15.03 0.11 26.67
CA SER A 778 14.99 -0.07 28.12
C SER A 778 13.65 -0.65 28.58
N LEU A 779 13.67 -1.47 29.63
CA LEU A 779 12.47 -1.99 30.30
C LEU A 779 12.36 -1.34 31.68
N GLU A 780 11.18 -0.78 32.02
CA GLU A 780 10.93 -0.33 33.38
C GLU A 780 10.47 -1.49 34.27
N PRO A 781 11.11 -1.72 35.43
CA PRO A 781 10.69 -2.81 36.32
C PRO A 781 9.29 -2.59 36.91
N GLY A 782 8.67 -3.68 37.36
CA GLY A 782 7.45 -3.71 38.14
C GLY A 782 6.20 -4.12 37.36
N SER A 783 5.02 -3.82 37.91
CA SER A 783 3.75 -4.30 37.39
C SER A 783 3.39 -3.76 36.00
N TYR A 784 3.04 -4.67 35.10
CA TYR A 784 2.37 -4.45 33.83
C TYR A 784 0.99 -5.13 33.83
N THR A 785 -0.01 -4.46 33.29
CA THR A 785 -1.35 -5.03 33.08
C THR A 785 -1.53 -5.39 31.60
N ILE A 786 -1.73 -6.68 31.33
CA ILE A 786 -2.09 -7.19 30.00
C ILE A 786 -3.61 -7.31 29.91
N LYS A 787 -4.18 -6.85 28.80
CA LYS A 787 -5.62 -6.76 28.55
C LYS A 787 -5.96 -7.54 27.29
N ALA A 788 -6.89 -8.49 27.38
CA ALA A 788 -7.54 -9.09 26.21
C ALA A 788 -8.83 -8.32 25.92
N ALA A 789 -8.95 -7.82 24.70
CA ALA A 789 -9.97 -6.86 24.31
C ALA A 789 -10.63 -7.21 22.98
N ALA A 790 -11.87 -6.75 22.81
CA ALA A 790 -12.59 -6.79 21.53
C ALA A 790 -12.34 -5.54 20.69
N SER A 791 -11.95 -4.42 21.31
CA SER A 791 -11.43 -3.19 20.67
C SER A 791 -10.52 -2.46 21.68
N SER A 792 -9.81 -1.41 21.28
CA SER A 792 -8.96 -0.66 22.23
C SER A 792 -9.73 -0.10 23.44
N ARG A 793 -11.05 0.11 23.29
CA ARG A 793 -11.94 0.62 24.34
C ARG A 793 -12.97 -0.40 24.86
N ASP A 794 -12.86 -1.67 24.48
CA ASP A 794 -13.73 -2.76 24.97
C ASP A 794 -12.89 -3.90 25.55
N ILE A 795 -12.40 -3.69 26.78
CA ILE A 795 -11.56 -4.65 27.50
C ILE A 795 -12.44 -5.73 28.15
N LYS A 796 -12.17 -7.00 27.82
CA LYS A 796 -12.94 -8.14 28.34
C LYS A 796 -12.27 -8.81 29.54
N LYS A 797 -10.95 -8.94 29.50
CA LYS A 797 -10.13 -9.54 30.58
C LYS A 797 -8.86 -8.72 30.78
N ALA A 798 -8.36 -8.71 32.01
CA ALA A 798 -7.09 -8.09 32.35
C ALA A 798 -6.37 -8.91 33.43
N THR A 799 -5.06 -9.04 33.32
CA THR A 799 -4.22 -9.75 34.30
C THR A 799 -2.88 -9.04 34.42
N LYS A 800 -2.32 -9.05 35.64
CA LYS A 800 -1.05 -8.39 35.94
C LYS A 800 0.11 -9.35 35.90
N ILE A 801 1.27 -8.84 35.51
CA ILE A 801 2.56 -9.52 35.58
C ILE A 801 3.61 -8.56 36.15
N GLU A 802 4.53 -9.08 36.95
CA GLU A 802 5.69 -8.34 37.46
C GLU A 802 6.92 -8.71 36.63
N LEU A 803 7.65 -7.71 36.13
CA LEU A 803 8.84 -7.87 35.29
C LEU A 803 10.06 -7.16 35.87
#